data_AF-A0A7C4FBG3-F1
#
_entry.id   AF-A0A7C4FBG3-F1
#
_cell.length_a   1.000
_cell.length_b   1.000
_cell.length_c   1.000
_cell.angle_alpha   90.00
_cell.angle_beta   90.00
_cell.angle_gamma   90.00
#
_symmetry.space_group_name_H-M   'P 1'
#
loop_
_entity.id
_entity.type
_entity.pdbx_description
1 polymer ?
#
loop_
_entity_poly.entity_id
_entity_poly.type
_entity_poly.pdbx_seq_one_letter_code
_entity_poly.pdbx_strand_id
1 'polypeptide(L)'
;MSTISAFAQEEVYYYIGNVIRIESRDRVYATAYIHPLGISWSDWRQRYFDPNPDVYYNGLLNRLVYMLNLKRLVIAGYGVDDNQEIVYVTVLFALGDSGHYDSNMDCLSILDLFKSTGSGFFDKLEVYSNLRIYNIEPAATRRDSYSAVWENPSYSAAPLWYRIYLSPVISVRVGVSGLPAGYRVSVYAGGTKLADLASGEARNFQFREGSYTLTVTPDIVEVGVGVRYRARNPSVTVSSSGSVTFEYVKQVLASFQAGPGFERVRVDGSWYTTPTQLWLDVGWHELYAEPSVTKQISGSERVAYRFSRWVVGGSSYGANPVSLQLGDPVTISAEYIERREYRVVVRTRYAAPIDGWFGEGEVVRVSEPSERVEGDVKYVFAGWYLGGSLYSSSSELSLTVNRPASLESRWEKWYKVVIACKPSAACVGEELWFKEGAVLDPAGLTAEKVVYLGDTRYVFQGWSSGPVTVGSPLTLYRVYKVQHRVRVEPGEGRAWVEEGEWVDEGSAATVRVEGTRFGFPVQTVLSGFYVEGGSIIEQDLSAGWARILVDKPATVYVLWRKDYTLLYALVAVAILVAAIGVLRAREREFVKLVKEVKKYREYLEKLEALKAEGRVSEDEYIKLKREYSERLRELERIIEELERVKKRT
;
A
#
# COMPACT_ATOMS: atom_id res chain seq x y z
N MET A 1 32.90 18.42 -129.69
CA MET A 1 33.75 18.27 -128.50
C MET A 1 33.90 16.78 -128.25
N SER A 2 35.15 16.31 -128.29
CA SER A 2 35.55 14.98 -128.74
C SER A 2 35.26 13.84 -127.77
N THR A 3 34.60 12.83 -128.32
CA THR A 3 34.65 11.42 -127.96
C THR A 3 36.08 10.90 -127.74
N ILE A 4 36.33 10.26 -126.60
CA ILE A 4 37.31 9.17 -126.49
C ILE A 4 36.59 7.95 -125.89
N SER A 5 36.90 6.82 -126.51
CA SER A 5 36.24 5.53 -126.59
C SER A 5 36.04 4.77 -125.29
N ALA A 6 34.99 3.94 -125.32
CA ALA A 6 34.75 2.80 -124.46
C ALA A 6 35.99 1.91 -124.29
N PHE A 7 36.57 1.93 -123.09
CA PHE A 7 37.08 0.72 -122.46
C PHE A 7 35.95 0.18 -121.60
N ALA A 8 35.53 -1.06 -121.83
CA ALA A 8 34.77 -1.79 -120.84
C ALA A 8 35.63 -1.81 -119.56
N GLN A 9 35.21 -1.09 -118.52
CA GLN A 9 35.85 -1.22 -117.21
C GLN A 9 35.56 -2.62 -116.72
N GLU A 10 36.55 -3.50 -116.77
CA GLU A 10 36.56 -4.70 -115.94
C GLU A 10 36.39 -4.20 -114.49
N GLU A 11 35.29 -4.58 -113.83
CA GLU A 11 35.13 -4.33 -112.40
C GLU A 11 36.19 -5.13 -111.66
N VAL A 12 37.24 -4.44 -111.19
CA VAL A 12 38.25 -5.04 -110.32
C VAL A 12 37.63 -5.16 -108.93
N TYR A 13 37.48 -6.40 -108.46
CA TYR A 13 37.08 -6.68 -107.08
C TYR A 13 38.28 -6.47 -106.16
N TYR A 14 38.01 -5.99 -104.95
CA TYR A 14 39.05 -5.76 -103.94
C TYR A 14 38.75 -6.57 -102.70
N TYR A 15 39.79 -7.17 -102.14
CA TYR A 15 39.79 -7.61 -100.76
C TYR A 15 39.92 -6.38 -99.86
N ILE A 16 38.96 -6.19 -98.96
CA ILE A 16 38.80 -5.00 -98.13
C ILE A 16 39.19 -5.33 -96.70
N GLY A 17 40.37 -4.85 -96.29
CA GLY A 17 40.89 -5.08 -94.96
C GLY A 17 41.05 -3.81 -94.13
N ASN A 18 40.85 -3.94 -92.82
CA ASN A 18 41.08 -2.87 -91.86
C ASN A 18 41.85 -3.40 -90.63
N VAL A 19 42.78 -2.61 -90.12
CA VAL A 19 43.53 -2.90 -88.89
C VAL A 19 43.40 -1.72 -87.94
N ILE A 20 42.93 -1.96 -86.72
CA ILE A 20 42.87 -0.97 -85.64
C ILE A 20 43.87 -1.37 -84.57
N ARG A 21 44.81 -0.49 -84.25
CA ARG A 21 45.81 -0.66 -83.18
C ARG A 21 45.57 0.38 -82.10
N ILE A 22 45.02 -0.06 -80.96
CA ILE A 22 44.72 0.77 -79.80
C ILE A 22 45.91 0.70 -78.84
N GLU A 23 46.82 1.67 -78.90
CA GLU A 23 47.96 1.69 -77.97
C GLU A 23 47.60 2.31 -76.63
N SER A 24 46.73 3.33 -76.66
CA SER A 24 46.10 3.94 -75.50
C SER A 24 44.77 4.59 -75.94
N ARG A 25 44.00 5.15 -75.00
CA ARG A 25 42.74 5.85 -75.35
C ARG A 25 42.97 7.12 -76.19
N ASP A 26 44.17 7.70 -76.10
CA ASP A 26 44.54 8.92 -76.83
C ASP A 26 45.37 8.62 -78.10
N ARG A 27 45.73 7.35 -78.33
CA ARG A 27 46.60 6.94 -79.43
C ARG A 27 46.11 5.64 -80.07
N VAL A 28 45.30 5.80 -81.12
CA VAL A 28 44.76 4.71 -81.93
C VAL A 28 45.16 4.88 -83.39
N TYR A 29 45.83 3.87 -83.94
CA TYR A 29 46.14 3.79 -85.37
C TYR A 29 45.07 2.98 -86.08
N ALA A 30 44.43 3.55 -87.10
CA ALA A 30 43.52 2.81 -87.97
C ALA A 30 44.08 2.79 -89.38
N THR A 31 44.30 1.59 -89.90
CA THR A 31 44.78 1.33 -91.26
C THR A 31 43.65 0.72 -92.09
N ALA A 32 43.34 1.32 -93.23
CA ALA A 32 42.51 0.71 -94.25
C ALA A 32 43.41 0.30 -95.42
N TYR A 33 43.21 -0.91 -95.94
CA TYR A 33 43.94 -1.39 -97.10
C TYR A 33 43.02 -2.10 -98.10
N ILE A 34 43.51 -2.22 -99.33
CA ILE A 34 42.89 -3.01 -100.39
C ILE A 34 43.95 -3.86 -101.09
N HIS A 35 43.52 -5.05 -101.52
CA HIS A 35 44.27 -5.92 -102.43
C HIS A 35 43.37 -6.26 -103.63
N PRO A 36 43.80 -6.04 -104.88
CA PRO A 36 43.00 -6.37 -106.05
C PRO A 36 42.87 -7.88 -106.24
N LEU A 37 41.69 -8.37 -106.62
CA LEU A 37 41.40 -9.79 -106.84
C LEU A 37 41.20 -10.07 -108.34
N GLY A 38 41.70 -11.22 -108.80
CA GLY A 38 41.50 -11.67 -110.18
C GLY A 38 42.41 -10.99 -111.22
N ILE A 39 43.38 -10.18 -110.80
CA ILE A 39 44.38 -9.51 -111.63
C ILE A 39 45.75 -9.58 -110.95
N SER A 40 46.84 -9.68 -111.71
CA SER A 40 48.19 -9.67 -111.14
C SER A 40 48.51 -8.31 -110.51
N TRP A 41 49.26 -8.29 -109.42
CA TRP A 41 49.61 -7.05 -108.71
C TRP A 41 50.31 -6.02 -109.62
N SER A 42 51.26 -6.47 -110.45
CA SER A 42 51.97 -5.60 -111.40
C SER A 42 51.05 -5.02 -112.47
N ASP A 43 50.12 -5.83 -113.02
CA ASP A 43 49.16 -5.35 -114.02
C ASP A 43 48.17 -4.36 -113.41
N TRP A 44 47.71 -4.63 -112.18
CA TRP A 44 46.81 -3.72 -111.50
C TRP A 44 47.47 -2.38 -111.18
N ARG A 45 48.70 -2.42 -110.65
CA ARG A 45 49.52 -1.23 -110.36
C ARG A 45 49.64 -0.34 -111.59
N GLN A 46 50.09 -0.91 -112.72
CA GLN A 46 50.32 -0.14 -113.94
C GLN A 46 49.03 0.43 -114.56
N ARG A 47 47.92 -0.33 -114.55
CA ARG A 47 46.69 0.04 -115.26
C ARG A 47 45.73 0.90 -114.44
N TYR A 48 45.67 0.67 -113.14
CA TYR A 48 44.62 1.25 -112.29
C TYR A 48 45.20 2.21 -111.25
N PHE A 49 46.24 1.81 -110.51
CA PHE A 49 46.76 2.62 -109.40
C PHE A 49 47.74 3.73 -109.84
N ASP A 50 48.83 3.38 -110.53
CA ASP A 50 49.91 4.31 -110.90
C ASP A 50 49.44 5.51 -111.75
N PRO A 51 48.40 5.39 -112.60
CA PRO A 51 47.86 6.55 -113.32
C PRO A 51 47.25 7.61 -112.40
N ASN A 52 46.69 7.24 -111.24
CA ASN A 52 46.11 8.18 -110.29
C ASN A 52 46.08 7.63 -108.84
N PRO A 53 47.23 7.60 -108.14
CA PRO A 53 47.34 7.08 -106.77
C PRO A 53 46.44 7.79 -105.76
N ASP A 54 46.24 9.09 -105.94
CA ASP A 54 45.51 9.95 -104.99
C ASP A 54 44.05 9.55 -104.85
N VAL A 55 43.41 9.01 -105.90
CA VAL A 55 42.03 8.52 -105.82
C VAL A 55 41.91 7.36 -104.82
N TYR A 56 42.88 6.46 -104.80
CA TYR A 56 42.91 5.33 -103.88
C TYR A 56 43.23 5.78 -102.45
N TYR A 57 44.23 6.65 -102.27
CA TYR A 57 44.57 7.18 -100.96
C TYR A 57 43.41 8.00 -100.35
N ASN A 58 42.80 8.89 -101.12
CA ASN A 58 41.64 9.66 -100.64
C ASN A 58 40.43 8.75 -100.36
N GLY A 59 40.19 7.72 -101.18
CA GLY A 59 39.14 6.74 -100.95
C GLY A 59 39.32 5.96 -99.65
N LEU A 60 40.54 5.47 -99.37
CA LEU A 60 40.89 4.76 -98.13
C LEU A 60 40.84 5.69 -96.92
N LEU A 61 41.30 6.94 -97.05
CA LEU A 61 41.20 7.94 -96.00
C LEU A 61 39.73 8.25 -95.66
N ASN A 62 38.90 8.51 -96.66
CA ASN A 62 37.47 8.76 -96.49
C ASN A 62 36.78 7.57 -95.83
N ARG A 63 37.14 6.33 -96.21
CA ARG A 63 36.64 5.13 -95.55
C ARG A 63 36.94 5.15 -94.05
N LEU A 64 38.17 5.44 -93.64
CA LEU A 64 38.52 5.51 -92.21
C LEU A 64 37.74 6.61 -91.48
N VAL A 65 37.60 7.79 -92.10
CA VAL A 65 36.82 8.92 -91.55
C VAL A 65 35.38 8.51 -91.29
N TYR A 66 34.70 7.90 -92.27
CA TYR A 66 33.29 7.53 -92.13
C TYR A 66 33.09 6.27 -91.26
N MET A 67 33.99 5.29 -91.33
CA MET A 67 33.91 4.01 -90.60
C MET A 67 33.95 4.23 -89.09
N LEU A 68 34.72 5.23 -88.66
CA LEU A 68 34.92 5.58 -87.25
C LEU A 68 34.26 6.92 -86.90
N ASN A 69 33.60 7.58 -87.86
CA ASN A 69 33.03 8.93 -87.71
C ASN A 69 34.01 9.91 -87.05
N LEU A 70 35.22 10.02 -87.61
CA LEU A 70 36.32 10.79 -87.03
C LEU A 70 36.08 12.29 -87.16
N LYS A 71 36.15 12.99 -86.03
CA LYS A 71 36.09 14.46 -85.96
C LYS A 71 37.47 15.09 -86.10
N ARG A 72 38.51 14.41 -85.60
CA ARG A 72 39.91 14.81 -85.67
C ARG A 72 40.78 13.59 -85.91
N LEU A 73 41.79 13.75 -86.77
CA LEU A 73 42.78 12.73 -87.09
C LEU A 73 44.06 13.36 -87.60
N VAL A 74 45.13 12.58 -87.62
CA VAL A 74 46.40 12.88 -88.30
C VAL A 74 46.71 11.72 -89.25
N ILE A 75 47.12 12.01 -90.48
CA ILE A 75 47.60 10.96 -91.39
C ILE A 75 48.96 10.48 -90.88
N ALA A 76 49.05 9.23 -90.46
CA ALA A 76 50.26 8.64 -89.87
C ALA A 76 51.17 7.99 -90.92
N GLY A 77 50.59 7.56 -92.05
CA GLY A 77 51.32 7.00 -93.17
C GLY A 77 50.37 6.46 -94.24
N TYR A 78 50.81 6.43 -95.47
CA TYR A 78 50.11 5.80 -96.58
C TYR A 78 51.14 5.36 -97.60
N GLY A 79 50.81 4.36 -98.41
CA GLY A 79 51.77 3.84 -99.35
C GLY A 79 51.29 2.56 -100.03
N VAL A 80 52.25 1.95 -100.69
CA VAL A 80 52.10 0.67 -101.36
C VAL A 80 53.09 -0.29 -100.73
N ASP A 81 52.62 -1.48 -100.38
CA ASP A 81 53.47 -2.58 -99.91
C ASP A 81 53.44 -3.68 -100.98
N ASP A 82 54.48 -3.72 -101.80
CA ASP A 82 54.59 -4.68 -102.90
C ASP A 82 54.78 -6.12 -102.41
N ASN A 83 55.25 -6.34 -101.18
CA ASN A 83 55.40 -7.70 -100.64
C ASN A 83 54.05 -8.28 -100.18
N GLN A 84 53.18 -7.42 -99.66
CA GLN A 84 51.81 -7.78 -99.27
C GLN A 84 50.80 -7.56 -100.39
N GLU A 85 51.22 -6.95 -101.49
CA GLU A 85 50.38 -6.57 -102.63
C GLU A 85 49.18 -5.71 -102.21
N ILE A 86 49.42 -4.72 -101.33
CA ILE A 86 48.37 -3.82 -100.81
C ILE A 86 48.67 -2.35 -101.05
N VAL A 87 47.58 -1.57 -101.17
CA VAL A 87 47.60 -0.12 -101.00
C VAL A 87 46.93 0.21 -99.68
N TYR A 88 47.56 1.06 -98.87
CA TYR A 88 47.07 1.36 -97.53
C TYR A 88 47.12 2.85 -97.18
N VAL A 89 46.26 3.24 -96.25
CA VAL A 89 46.29 4.52 -95.53
C VAL A 89 46.13 4.23 -94.05
N THR A 90 46.91 4.91 -93.23
CA THR A 90 46.87 4.85 -91.77
C THR A 90 46.64 6.23 -91.19
N VAL A 91 45.68 6.33 -90.27
CA VAL A 91 45.40 7.55 -89.49
C VAL A 91 45.65 7.29 -88.01
N LEU A 92 46.06 8.34 -87.30
CA LEU A 92 46.17 8.39 -85.85
C LEU A 92 45.06 9.29 -85.29
N PHE A 93 44.37 8.81 -84.26
CA PHE A 93 43.32 9.56 -83.55
C PHE A 93 43.22 9.13 -82.08
N ALA A 94 42.57 9.95 -81.26
CA ALA A 94 42.14 9.56 -79.91
C ALA A 94 40.73 8.95 -79.98
N LEU A 95 40.40 7.96 -79.13
CA LEU A 95 39.07 7.37 -79.08
C LEU A 95 37.95 8.42 -78.94
N GLY A 96 38.18 9.46 -78.13
CA GLY A 96 37.24 10.57 -77.95
C GLY A 96 36.97 11.42 -79.21
N ASP A 97 37.82 11.33 -80.24
CA ASP A 97 37.60 11.99 -81.53
C ASP A 97 36.77 11.14 -82.51
N SER A 98 36.50 9.86 -82.19
CA SER A 98 35.54 9.03 -82.91
C SER A 98 34.12 9.31 -82.42
N GLY A 99 33.23 9.69 -83.33
CA GLY A 99 31.80 9.78 -83.05
C GLY A 99 31.12 8.41 -82.83
N HIS A 100 31.86 7.31 -82.91
CA HIS A 100 31.41 5.95 -82.63
C HIS A 100 32.02 5.35 -81.36
N TYR A 101 32.75 6.16 -80.59
CA TYR A 101 33.20 5.80 -79.26
C TYR A 101 32.21 6.26 -78.19
N ASP A 102 31.71 5.31 -77.39
CA ASP A 102 30.90 5.57 -76.20
C ASP A 102 31.81 5.61 -74.96
N SER A 103 32.01 6.80 -74.40
CA SER A 103 32.85 7.00 -73.21
C SER A 103 32.23 6.45 -71.92
N ASN A 104 30.91 6.31 -71.84
CA ASN A 104 30.23 5.76 -70.65
C ASN A 104 30.41 4.25 -70.57
N MET A 105 30.34 3.58 -71.72
CA MET A 105 30.58 2.14 -71.85
C MET A 105 32.04 1.78 -72.14
N ASP A 106 32.89 2.79 -72.41
CA ASP A 106 34.28 2.62 -72.86
C ASP A 106 34.36 1.64 -74.03
N CYS A 107 33.53 1.91 -75.04
CA CYS A 107 33.27 1.03 -76.18
C CYS A 107 33.51 1.75 -77.50
N LEU A 108 34.40 1.21 -78.35
CA LEU A 108 34.57 1.68 -79.73
C LEU A 108 33.67 0.85 -80.66
N SER A 109 32.84 1.52 -81.44
CA SER A 109 32.07 0.91 -82.52
C SER A 109 32.70 1.22 -83.88
N ILE A 110 32.75 0.22 -84.76
CA ILE A 110 33.31 0.32 -86.11
C ILE A 110 32.19 -0.04 -87.09
N LEU A 111 31.90 0.85 -88.03
CA LEU A 111 30.86 0.67 -89.04
C LEU A 111 31.42 0.04 -90.31
N ASP A 112 30.88 -1.08 -90.74
CA ASP A 112 31.08 -1.54 -92.11
C ASP A 112 30.26 -0.68 -93.07
N LEU A 113 30.95 0.30 -93.68
CA LEU A 113 30.34 1.25 -94.61
C LEU A 113 29.77 0.59 -95.87
N PHE A 114 30.44 -0.46 -96.36
CA PHE A 114 29.99 -1.16 -97.56
C PHE A 114 28.76 -2.00 -97.25
N LYS A 115 28.73 -2.61 -96.06
CA LYS A 115 27.55 -3.31 -95.55
C LYS A 115 26.37 -2.35 -95.34
N SER A 116 26.63 -1.14 -94.87
CA SER A 116 25.60 -0.11 -94.64
C SER A 116 24.92 0.38 -95.91
N THR A 117 25.64 0.35 -97.05
CA THR A 117 25.17 0.84 -98.35
C THR A 117 24.76 -0.29 -99.30
N GLY A 118 24.98 -1.55 -98.92
CA GLY A 118 24.68 -2.72 -99.75
C GLY A 118 25.69 -2.94 -100.89
N SER A 119 26.81 -2.22 -100.92
CA SER A 119 27.78 -2.26 -102.02
C SER A 119 28.91 -3.27 -101.82
N GLY A 120 28.97 -3.94 -100.66
CA GLY A 120 30.04 -4.87 -100.31
C GLY A 120 30.11 -5.11 -98.80
N PHE A 121 31.26 -5.55 -98.31
CA PHE A 121 31.53 -5.74 -96.89
C PHE A 121 33.04 -5.72 -96.62
N PHE A 122 33.45 -5.61 -95.36
CA PHE A 122 34.83 -5.82 -94.96
C PHE A 122 35.16 -7.31 -95.00
N ASP A 123 36.09 -7.74 -95.85
CA ASP A 123 36.58 -9.12 -95.82
C ASP A 123 37.30 -9.43 -94.51
N LYS A 124 38.02 -8.43 -93.96
CA LYS A 124 38.77 -8.58 -92.71
C LYS A 124 38.79 -7.33 -91.85
N LEU A 125 38.56 -7.51 -90.56
CA LEU A 125 38.80 -6.50 -89.54
C LEU A 125 39.67 -7.09 -88.44
N GLU A 126 40.80 -6.46 -88.18
CA GLU A 126 41.73 -6.84 -87.12
C GLU A 126 41.81 -5.71 -86.11
N VAL A 127 41.61 -6.04 -84.84
CA VAL A 127 41.77 -5.10 -83.73
C VAL A 127 42.84 -5.65 -82.82
N TYR A 128 43.90 -4.88 -82.62
CA TYR A 128 44.95 -5.12 -81.63
C TYR A 128 44.93 -4.00 -80.63
N SER A 129 45.11 -4.32 -79.35
CA SER A 129 44.98 -3.34 -78.28
C SER A 129 45.97 -3.63 -77.17
N ASN A 130 46.70 -2.61 -76.71
CA ASN A 130 47.47 -2.67 -75.46
C ASN A 130 46.55 -2.58 -74.23
N LEU A 131 45.31 -2.11 -74.43
CA LEU A 131 44.24 -2.18 -73.44
C LEU A 131 43.54 -3.53 -73.54
N ARG A 132 43.16 -4.12 -72.41
CA ARG A 132 42.42 -5.38 -72.41
C ARG A 132 41.06 -5.20 -73.09
N ILE A 133 40.72 -6.09 -74.02
CA ILE A 133 39.41 -6.20 -74.64
C ILE A 133 38.53 -7.09 -73.75
N TYR A 134 37.62 -6.48 -73.00
CA TYR A 134 36.76 -7.17 -72.05
C TYR A 134 35.59 -7.86 -72.73
N ASN A 135 34.99 -7.22 -73.72
CA ASN A 135 33.90 -7.80 -74.48
C ASN A 135 33.95 -7.36 -75.96
N ILE A 136 33.32 -8.14 -76.83
CA ILE A 136 33.10 -7.79 -78.23
C ILE A 136 31.70 -8.18 -78.67
N GLU A 137 31.13 -7.42 -79.59
CA GLU A 137 29.84 -7.71 -80.20
C GLU A 137 29.86 -7.31 -81.69
N PRO A 138 29.61 -8.24 -82.63
CA PRO A 138 29.38 -9.68 -82.43
C PRO A 138 30.68 -10.44 -82.16
N ALA A 139 30.56 -11.75 -81.88
CA ALA A 139 31.70 -12.63 -81.66
C ALA A 139 32.68 -12.59 -82.86
N ALA A 140 33.98 -12.50 -82.56
CA ALA A 140 35.05 -12.51 -83.55
C ALA A 140 35.38 -13.94 -83.98
N THR A 141 35.87 -14.10 -85.21
CA THR A 141 36.40 -15.36 -85.73
C THR A 141 37.54 -15.88 -84.85
N ARG A 142 38.42 -14.99 -84.39
CA ARG A 142 39.48 -15.27 -83.41
C ARG A 142 39.59 -14.14 -82.41
N ARG A 143 39.86 -14.46 -81.14
CA ARG A 143 40.02 -13.47 -80.06
C ARG A 143 40.95 -13.98 -78.96
N ASP A 144 41.69 -13.05 -78.37
CA ASP A 144 42.31 -13.19 -77.06
C ASP A 144 41.98 -11.97 -76.17
N SER A 145 42.76 -11.74 -75.09
CA SER A 145 42.52 -10.60 -74.18
C SER A 145 42.88 -9.22 -74.76
N TYR A 146 43.61 -9.16 -75.87
CA TYR A 146 44.23 -7.98 -76.46
C TYR A 146 44.07 -7.93 -77.99
N SER A 147 43.52 -8.96 -78.62
CA SER A 147 43.22 -8.99 -80.04
C SER A 147 41.83 -9.55 -80.36
N ALA A 148 41.22 -9.04 -81.42
CA ALA A 148 40.00 -9.58 -82.02
C ALA A 148 40.08 -9.49 -83.54
N VAL A 149 39.77 -10.59 -84.23
CA VAL A 149 39.84 -10.70 -85.68
C VAL A 149 38.53 -11.24 -86.22
N TRP A 150 37.91 -10.49 -87.13
CA TRP A 150 36.77 -10.91 -87.92
C TRP A 150 37.24 -11.17 -89.36
N GLU A 151 37.07 -12.40 -89.81
CA GLU A 151 37.21 -12.80 -91.22
C GLU A 151 35.81 -13.12 -91.73
N ASN A 152 35.31 -12.29 -92.63
CA ASN A 152 33.95 -12.39 -93.11
C ASN A 152 33.96 -13.07 -94.49
N PRO A 153 33.49 -14.32 -94.62
CA PRO A 153 33.56 -15.05 -95.88
C PRO A 153 32.52 -14.61 -96.92
N SER A 154 31.53 -13.81 -96.51
CA SER A 154 30.43 -13.38 -97.37
C SER A 154 29.74 -12.14 -96.80
N TYR A 155 28.95 -11.50 -97.66
CA TYR A 155 28.09 -10.39 -97.26
C TYR A 155 27.19 -10.77 -96.08
N SER A 156 26.53 -11.93 -96.08
CA SER A 156 25.62 -12.32 -94.99
C SER A 156 26.32 -12.58 -93.66
N ALA A 157 27.58 -13.00 -93.69
CA ALA A 157 28.39 -13.23 -92.50
C ALA A 157 28.94 -11.94 -91.89
N ALA A 158 29.17 -10.89 -92.71
CA ALA A 158 29.74 -9.63 -92.27
C ALA A 158 28.78 -8.82 -91.38
N PRO A 159 29.19 -8.49 -90.13
CA PRO A 159 28.47 -7.56 -89.27
C PRO A 159 28.37 -6.15 -89.84
N LEU A 160 27.26 -5.46 -89.58
CA LEU A 160 27.18 -4.01 -89.84
C LEU A 160 28.03 -3.21 -88.85
N TRP A 161 28.05 -3.64 -87.58
CA TRP A 161 28.76 -2.99 -86.49
C TRP A 161 29.66 -3.98 -85.77
N TYR A 162 30.87 -3.54 -85.45
CA TYR A 162 31.80 -4.24 -84.56
C TYR A 162 32.03 -3.38 -83.34
N ARG A 163 31.69 -3.88 -82.15
CA ARG A 163 31.82 -3.19 -80.87
C ARG A 163 32.92 -3.81 -80.04
N ILE A 164 33.80 -2.98 -79.52
CA ILE A 164 34.96 -3.38 -78.74
C ILE A 164 34.91 -2.67 -77.39
N TYR A 165 34.67 -3.43 -76.32
CA TYR A 165 34.59 -2.90 -74.96
C TYR A 165 35.97 -3.00 -74.29
N LEU A 166 36.51 -1.85 -73.91
CA LEU A 166 37.84 -1.70 -73.32
C LEU A 166 37.79 -1.62 -71.77
N SER A 167 36.59 -1.76 -71.22
CA SER A 167 36.32 -1.93 -69.79
C SER A 167 35.33 -3.07 -69.54
N PRO A 168 35.38 -3.69 -68.35
CA PRO A 168 34.37 -4.66 -67.93
C PRO A 168 33.00 -3.99 -67.87
N VAL A 169 31.95 -4.77 -68.12
CA VAL A 169 30.56 -4.32 -68.10
C VAL A 169 29.74 -5.21 -67.17
N ILE A 170 28.76 -4.62 -66.50
CA ILE A 170 27.77 -5.32 -65.69
C ILE A 170 26.40 -5.21 -66.38
N SER A 171 25.57 -6.24 -66.20
CA SER A 171 24.20 -6.29 -66.70
C SER A 171 23.22 -6.34 -65.55
N VAL A 172 22.34 -5.35 -65.45
CA VAL A 172 21.35 -5.25 -64.38
C VAL A 172 19.94 -5.34 -64.98
N ARG A 173 19.17 -6.34 -64.56
CA ARG A 173 17.75 -6.46 -64.88
C ARG A 173 16.95 -5.61 -63.90
N VAL A 174 16.36 -4.52 -64.36
CA VAL A 174 15.57 -3.61 -63.53
C VAL A 174 14.09 -3.82 -63.81
N GLY A 175 13.31 -4.09 -62.76
CA GLY A 175 11.86 -4.25 -62.83
C GLY A 175 11.12 -3.38 -61.82
N VAL A 176 9.81 -3.31 -61.98
CA VAL A 176 8.89 -2.61 -61.06
C VAL A 176 7.74 -3.55 -60.71
N SER A 177 7.30 -3.54 -59.46
CA SER A 177 6.16 -4.33 -58.99
C SER A 177 5.25 -3.54 -58.06
N GLY A 178 4.01 -4.00 -57.89
CA GLY A 178 3.06 -3.46 -56.92
C GLY A 178 2.35 -2.17 -57.32
N LEU A 179 2.72 -1.53 -58.43
CA LEU A 179 1.95 -0.40 -58.98
C LEU A 179 0.60 -0.85 -59.54
N PRO A 180 -0.44 0.01 -59.48
CA PRO A 180 -1.73 -0.26 -60.11
C PRO A 180 -1.66 -0.17 -61.63
N ALA A 181 -2.62 -0.82 -62.30
CA ALA A 181 -2.73 -0.79 -63.75
C ALA A 181 -2.89 0.65 -64.28
N GLY A 182 -2.22 0.95 -65.38
CA GLY A 182 -2.24 2.28 -66.01
C GLY A 182 -1.19 3.26 -65.51
N TYR A 183 -0.45 2.92 -64.44
CA TYR A 183 0.62 3.77 -63.90
C TYR A 183 2.00 3.24 -64.28
N ARG A 184 2.93 4.18 -64.50
CA ARG A 184 4.34 3.91 -64.82
C ARG A 184 5.24 4.81 -64.01
N VAL A 185 6.45 4.35 -63.76
CA VAL A 185 7.50 5.13 -63.09
C VAL A 185 8.75 5.16 -63.95
N SER A 186 9.46 6.29 -63.90
CA SER A 186 10.74 6.45 -64.59
C SER A 186 11.86 5.89 -63.72
N VAL A 187 12.70 5.03 -64.29
CA VAL A 187 13.92 4.52 -63.68
C VAL A 187 15.11 5.34 -64.16
N TYR A 188 16.01 5.72 -63.25
CA TYR A 188 17.22 6.48 -63.55
C TYR A 188 18.48 5.76 -63.04
N ALA A 189 19.61 5.98 -63.71
CA ALA A 189 20.95 5.71 -63.19
C ALA A 189 21.76 7.01 -63.18
N GLY A 190 22.17 7.48 -62.00
CA GLY A 190 23.00 8.68 -61.87
C GLY A 190 22.42 9.94 -62.55
N GLY A 191 21.08 10.07 -62.59
CA GLY A 191 20.37 11.18 -63.24
C GLY A 191 19.96 10.94 -64.70
N THR A 192 20.51 9.93 -65.36
CA THR A 192 20.12 9.55 -66.73
C THR A 192 18.90 8.63 -66.68
N LYS A 193 17.83 9.02 -67.37
CA LYS A 193 16.61 8.20 -67.49
C LYS A 193 16.91 6.94 -68.32
N LEU A 194 16.61 5.78 -67.77
CA LEU A 194 16.80 4.48 -68.41
C LEU A 194 15.55 4.02 -69.16
N ALA A 195 14.39 4.01 -68.48
CA ALA A 195 13.11 3.58 -69.04
C ALA A 195 11.94 4.04 -68.17
N ASP A 196 10.74 4.00 -68.75
CA ASP A 196 9.48 4.00 -68.02
C ASP A 196 8.97 2.56 -67.90
N LEU A 197 8.75 2.11 -66.67
CA LEU A 197 8.30 0.75 -66.37
C LEU A 197 6.95 0.77 -65.64
N ALA A 198 6.03 -0.08 -66.10
CA ALA A 198 4.80 -0.42 -65.39
C ALA A 198 5.02 -1.58 -64.41
N SER A 199 4.04 -1.86 -63.56
CA SER A 199 4.03 -3.04 -62.70
C SER A 199 4.18 -4.33 -63.51
N GLY A 200 5.12 -5.19 -63.12
CA GLY A 200 5.42 -6.45 -63.80
C GLY A 200 6.39 -6.32 -65.00
N GLU A 201 6.69 -5.11 -65.46
CA GLU A 201 7.69 -4.89 -66.51
C GLU A 201 9.12 -4.95 -65.95
N ALA A 202 10.05 -5.51 -66.73
CA ALA A 202 11.47 -5.48 -66.44
C ALA A 202 12.31 -5.34 -67.73
N ARG A 203 13.44 -4.66 -67.65
CA ARG A 203 14.40 -4.46 -68.76
C ARG A 203 15.84 -4.68 -68.31
N ASN A 204 16.69 -5.13 -69.23
CA ASN A 204 18.12 -5.29 -68.98
C ASN A 204 18.85 -4.02 -69.41
N PHE A 205 19.73 -3.52 -68.54
CA PHE A 205 20.60 -2.39 -68.81
C PHE A 205 22.06 -2.80 -68.61
N GLN A 206 22.93 -2.35 -69.52
CA GLN A 206 24.37 -2.55 -69.40
C GLN A 206 25.02 -1.27 -68.90
N PHE A 207 25.97 -1.43 -68.00
CA PHE A 207 26.78 -0.35 -67.47
C PHE A 207 28.24 -0.79 -67.49
N ARG A 208 29.18 0.14 -67.60
CA ARG A 208 30.58 -0.13 -67.27
C ARG A 208 30.69 -0.62 -65.82
N GLU A 209 31.59 -1.54 -65.51
CA GLU A 209 31.82 -1.97 -64.12
C GLU A 209 32.10 -0.75 -63.23
N GLY A 210 31.38 -0.70 -62.11
CA GLY A 210 31.34 0.47 -61.24
C GLY A 210 30.10 0.41 -60.35
N SER A 211 29.99 1.38 -59.45
CA SER A 211 28.84 1.51 -58.55
C SER A 211 27.84 2.52 -59.10
N TYR A 212 26.59 2.11 -59.28
CA TYR A 212 25.51 2.95 -59.79
C TYR A 212 24.37 2.98 -58.81
N THR A 213 23.86 4.18 -58.53
CA THR A 213 22.60 4.34 -57.81
C THR A 213 21.46 4.39 -58.81
N LEU A 214 20.63 3.35 -58.77
CA LEU A 214 19.37 3.27 -59.50
C LEU A 214 18.27 3.90 -58.64
N THR A 215 17.43 4.74 -59.25
CA THR A 215 16.29 5.39 -58.57
C THR A 215 15.03 5.29 -59.38
N VAL A 216 13.87 5.40 -58.71
CA VAL A 216 12.56 5.53 -59.34
C VAL A 216 11.94 6.90 -59.07
N THR A 217 11.20 7.41 -60.03
CA THR A 217 10.45 8.65 -59.89
C THR A 217 9.09 8.53 -60.59
N PRO A 218 7.99 8.96 -59.94
CA PRO A 218 7.93 9.39 -58.54
C PRO A 218 8.02 8.18 -57.58
N ASP A 219 8.59 8.37 -56.39
CA ASP A 219 8.62 7.36 -55.32
C ASP A 219 7.27 7.23 -54.58
N ILE A 220 6.38 8.20 -54.77
CA ILE A 220 4.98 8.18 -54.35
C ILE A 220 4.08 8.42 -55.57
N VAL A 221 3.15 7.49 -55.81
CA VAL A 221 2.14 7.60 -56.87
C VAL A 221 0.78 7.79 -56.22
N GLU A 222 0.21 8.97 -56.35
CA GLU A 222 -1.17 9.28 -55.91
C GLU A 222 -2.16 8.75 -56.96
N VAL A 223 -3.12 7.92 -56.54
CA VAL A 223 -4.02 7.18 -57.45
C VAL A 223 -5.47 7.59 -57.27
N GLY A 224 -5.83 8.06 -56.08
CA GLY A 224 -7.18 8.53 -55.77
C GLY A 224 -7.21 9.23 -54.42
N VAL A 225 -8.38 9.73 -54.04
CA VAL A 225 -8.56 10.40 -52.74
C VAL A 225 -8.23 9.42 -51.61
N GLY A 226 -7.18 9.73 -50.85
CA GLY A 226 -6.74 8.90 -49.73
C GLY A 226 -6.07 7.58 -50.12
N VAL A 227 -5.74 7.36 -51.39
CA VAL A 227 -5.05 6.14 -51.85
C VAL A 227 -3.80 6.52 -52.64
N ARG A 228 -2.65 6.01 -52.17
CA ARG A 228 -1.36 6.21 -52.83
C ARG A 228 -0.53 4.93 -52.83
N TYR A 229 0.52 4.90 -53.64
CA TYR A 229 1.50 3.82 -53.64
C TYR A 229 2.88 4.39 -53.35
N ARG A 230 3.60 3.77 -52.41
CA ARG A 230 4.95 4.19 -52.02
C ARG A 230 5.97 3.12 -52.39
N ALA A 231 7.08 3.53 -53.00
CA ALA A 231 8.22 2.66 -53.20
C ALA A 231 8.85 2.27 -51.85
N ARG A 232 9.00 0.96 -51.57
CA ARG A 232 9.74 0.48 -50.38
C ARG A 232 11.24 0.76 -50.52
N ASN A 233 11.75 0.65 -51.73
CA ASN A 233 13.16 0.74 -52.06
C ASN A 233 13.40 1.74 -53.20
N PRO A 234 13.06 3.05 -53.04
CA PRO A 234 13.10 4.04 -54.12
C PRO A 234 14.49 4.29 -54.72
N SER A 235 15.54 3.85 -54.02
CA SER A 235 16.94 3.97 -54.42
C SER A 235 17.68 2.69 -54.07
N VAL A 236 18.38 2.11 -55.03
CA VAL A 236 19.17 0.88 -54.87
C VAL A 236 20.53 1.05 -55.53
N THR A 237 21.59 0.76 -54.80
CA THR A 237 22.95 0.77 -55.35
C THR A 237 23.31 -0.61 -55.90
N VAL A 238 23.85 -0.64 -57.12
CA VAL A 238 24.31 -1.86 -57.80
C VAL A 238 25.76 -1.70 -58.20
N SER A 239 26.56 -2.76 -58.03
CA SER A 239 27.98 -2.77 -58.40
C SER A 239 28.41 -4.04 -59.15
N SER A 240 27.48 -4.95 -59.41
CA SER A 240 27.69 -6.21 -60.11
C SER A 240 26.46 -6.59 -60.92
N SER A 241 26.59 -7.56 -61.83
CA SER A 241 25.46 -8.07 -62.60
C SER A 241 24.41 -8.73 -61.69
N GLY A 242 23.13 -8.48 -61.94
CA GLY A 242 22.05 -8.96 -61.09
C GLY A 242 20.68 -8.41 -61.47
N SER A 243 19.72 -8.47 -60.54
CA SER A 243 18.38 -7.91 -60.73
C SER A 243 17.97 -7.02 -59.58
N VAL A 244 17.29 -5.92 -59.91
CA VAL A 244 16.66 -5.01 -58.96
C VAL A 244 15.18 -4.89 -59.32
N THR A 245 14.31 -5.06 -58.33
CA THR A 245 12.88 -4.76 -58.47
C THR A 245 12.52 -3.64 -57.53
N PHE A 246 11.99 -2.54 -58.06
CA PHE A 246 11.40 -1.47 -57.25
C PHE A 246 9.97 -1.86 -56.87
N GLU A 247 9.74 -2.08 -55.58
CA GLU A 247 8.47 -2.57 -55.05
C GLU A 247 7.62 -1.41 -54.52
N TYR A 248 6.42 -1.26 -55.05
CA TYR A 248 5.44 -0.29 -54.57
C TYR A 248 4.39 -0.96 -53.70
N VAL A 249 3.99 -0.26 -52.65
CA VAL A 249 2.99 -0.75 -51.69
C VAL A 249 1.83 0.22 -51.64
N LYS A 250 0.61 -0.31 -51.71
CA LYS A 250 -0.62 0.46 -51.52
C LYS A 250 -0.65 0.98 -50.08
N GLN A 251 -0.82 2.28 -49.93
CA GLN A 251 -1.10 2.96 -48.68
C GLN A 251 -2.48 3.61 -48.74
N VAL A 252 -3.18 3.61 -47.62
CA VAL A 252 -4.49 4.24 -47.46
C VAL A 252 -4.46 5.28 -46.34
N LEU A 253 -5.24 6.33 -46.50
CA LEU A 253 -5.34 7.43 -45.55
C LEU A 253 -6.29 7.05 -44.40
N ALA A 254 -5.76 6.91 -43.20
CA ALA A 254 -6.51 6.77 -41.97
C ALA A 254 -6.67 8.15 -41.32
N SER A 255 -7.91 8.64 -41.21
CA SER A 255 -8.24 9.95 -40.61
C SER A 255 -8.79 9.75 -39.20
N PHE A 256 -8.00 10.09 -38.19
CA PHE A 256 -8.37 9.99 -36.78
C PHE A 256 -9.03 11.30 -36.32
N GLN A 257 -10.31 11.23 -35.97
CA GLN A 257 -11.08 12.38 -35.50
C GLN A 257 -10.88 12.57 -34.00
N ALA A 258 -10.80 13.82 -33.54
CA ALA A 258 -10.84 14.11 -32.11
C ALA A 258 -12.26 13.91 -31.56
N GLY A 259 -12.34 13.55 -30.28
CA GLY A 259 -13.59 13.41 -29.54
C GLY A 259 -13.37 13.61 -28.04
N PRO A 260 -14.43 13.72 -27.23
CA PRO A 260 -14.31 13.82 -25.78
C PRO A 260 -13.52 12.62 -25.21
N GLY A 261 -12.43 12.88 -24.50
CA GLY A 261 -11.54 11.85 -23.96
C GLY A 261 -10.60 11.19 -24.97
N PHE A 262 -10.73 11.49 -26.27
CA PHE A 262 -9.88 10.94 -27.33
C PHE A 262 -8.90 12.00 -27.86
N GLU A 263 -7.84 12.24 -27.09
CA GLU A 263 -6.81 13.27 -27.36
C GLU A 263 -5.58 12.75 -28.12
N ARG A 264 -5.33 11.44 -28.06
CA ARG A 264 -4.23 10.78 -28.76
C ARG A 264 -4.55 9.32 -29.08
N VAL A 265 -3.91 8.81 -30.12
CA VAL A 265 -4.01 7.42 -30.57
C VAL A 265 -2.61 6.83 -30.73
N ARG A 266 -2.44 5.59 -30.31
CA ARG A 266 -1.24 4.81 -30.62
C ARG A 266 -1.55 3.90 -31.80
N VAL A 267 -0.76 4.03 -32.87
CA VAL A 267 -0.85 3.22 -34.09
C VAL A 267 0.47 2.49 -34.25
N ASP A 268 0.42 1.16 -34.26
CA ASP A 268 1.59 0.27 -34.37
C ASP A 268 2.75 0.67 -33.43
N GLY A 269 2.40 0.95 -32.17
CA GLY A 269 3.35 1.31 -31.12
C GLY A 269 3.74 2.80 -31.06
N SER A 270 3.39 3.62 -32.05
CA SER A 270 3.74 5.05 -32.10
C SER A 270 2.55 5.93 -31.73
N TRP A 271 2.76 6.96 -30.89
CA TRP A 271 1.72 7.88 -30.44
C TRP A 271 1.55 9.09 -31.37
N TYR A 272 0.29 9.46 -31.62
CA TYR A 272 -0.11 10.62 -32.41
C TYR A 272 -1.23 11.39 -31.70
N THR A 273 -1.19 12.73 -31.76
CA THR A 273 -2.24 13.59 -31.19
C THR A 273 -3.42 13.68 -32.16
N THR A 274 -4.66 13.66 -31.68
CA THR A 274 -5.87 13.79 -32.52
C THR A 274 -6.38 15.24 -32.57
N PRO A 275 -6.98 15.69 -33.69
CA PRO A 275 -7.16 14.95 -34.93
C PRO A 275 -5.85 14.81 -35.71
N THR A 276 -5.68 13.70 -36.42
CA THR A 276 -4.50 13.46 -37.27
C THR A 276 -4.85 12.58 -38.46
N GLN A 277 -4.01 12.63 -39.50
CA GLN A 277 -4.13 11.80 -40.69
C GLN A 277 -2.82 11.04 -40.92
N LEU A 278 -2.92 9.73 -41.09
CA LEU A 278 -1.77 8.85 -41.30
C LEU A 278 -1.94 8.05 -42.57
N TRP A 279 -0.85 7.94 -43.34
CA TRP A 279 -0.77 7.03 -44.48
C TRP A 279 -0.23 5.69 -44.01
N LEU A 280 -1.10 4.68 -43.98
CA LEU A 280 -0.78 3.34 -43.49
C LEU A 280 -0.73 2.37 -44.67
N ASP A 281 0.20 1.43 -44.64
CA ASP A 281 0.25 0.33 -45.62
C ASP A 281 -1.07 -0.46 -45.56
N VAL A 282 -1.54 -1.03 -46.67
CA VAL A 282 -2.71 -1.91 -46.60
C VAL A 282 -2.37 -3.17 -45.80
N GLY A 283 -3.16 -3.48 -44.78
CA GLY A 283 -2.88 -4.60 -43.88
C GLY A 283 -3.46 -4.42 -42.49
N TRP A 284 -2.95 -5.22 -41.55
CA TRP A 284 -3.33 -5.18 -40.15
C TRP A 284 -2.58 -4.09 -39.40
N HIS A 285 -3.32 -3.29 -38.64
CA HIS A 285 -2.79 -2.24 -37.76
C HIS A 285 -3.38 -2.38 -36.37
N GLU A 286 -2.54 -2.21 -35.34
CA GLU A 286 -3.00 -2.10 -33.96
C GLU A 286 -3.31 -0.64 -33.63
N LEU A 287 -4.52 -0.39 -33.14
CA LEU A 287 -4.94 0.88 -32.59
C LEU A 287 -5.14 0.75 -31.09
N TYR A 288 -4.61 1.72 -30.35
CA TYR A 288 -4.80 1.82 -28.90
C TYR A 288 -5.13 3.27 -28.52
N ALA A 289 -6.11 3.42 -27.64
CA ALA A 289 -6.49 4.68 -27.03
C ALA A 289 -6.32 4.57 -25.52
N GLU A 290 -6.11 5.70 -24.85
CA GLU A 290 -6.00 5.71 -23.40
C GLU A 290 -7.28 5.15 -22.77
N PRO A 291 -7.23 4.13 -21.91
CA PRO A 291 -8.43 3.53 -21.30
C PRO A 291 -9.15 4.52 -20.38
N SER A 292 -8.43 5.53 -19.89
CA SER A 292 -8.96 6.59 -19.05
C SER A 292 -8.26 7.91 -19.32
N VAL A 293 -9.05 8.97 -19.49
CA VAL A 293 -8.55 10.35 -19.59
C VAL A 293 -9.31 11.21 -18.60
N THR A 294 -8.63 12.06 -17.83
CA THR A 294 -9.28 12.99 -16.89
C THR A 294 -9.04 14.42 -17.29
N LYS A 295 -10.13 15.20 -17.35
CA LYS A 295 -10.12 16.63 -17.58
C LYS A 295 -10.51 17.36 -16.30
N GLN A 296 -9.58 18.11 -15.74
CA GLN A 296 -9.82 18.88 -14.52
C GLN A 296 -10.77 20.06 -14.82
N ILE A 297 -11.83 20.23 -14.02
CA ILE A 297 -12.73 21.39 -14.08
C ILE A 297 -12.30 22.45 -13.06
N SER A 298 -12.10 22.02 -11.81
CA SER A 298 -11.65 22.86 -10.69
C SER A 298 -10.75 22.03 -9.75
N GLY A 299 -10.20 22.61 -8.69
CA GLY A 299 -9.42 21.84 -7.70
C GLY A 299 -10.19 20.71 -7.00
N SER A 300 -11.52 20.63 -7.14
CA SER A 300 -12.38 19.65 -6.48
C SER A 300 -13.42 18.97 -7.39
N GLU A 301 -13.41 19.29 -8.68
CA GLU A 301 -14.30 18.70 -9.70
C GLU A 301 -13.49 18.34 -10.95
N ARG A 302 -13.76 17.17 -11.52
CA ARG A 302 -13.18 16.73 -12.79
C ARG A 302 -14.15 15.87 -13.59
N VAL A 303 -13.88 15.72 -14.87
CA VAL A 303 -14.54 14.76 -15.75
C VAL A 303 -13.58 13.62 -16.04
N ALA A 304 -14.02 12.39 -15.85
CA ALA A 304 -13.32 11.18 -16.25
C ALA A 304 -14.00 10.57 -17.47
N TYR A 305 -13.24 10.42 -18.54
CA TYR A 305 -13.64 9.72 -19.75
C TYR A 305 -13.09 8.30 -19.68
N ARG A 306 -13.97 7.29 -19.78
CA ARG A 306 -13.58 5.88 -19.86
C ARG A 306 -13.81 5.36 -21.27
N PHE A 307 -12.80 4.72 -21.86
CA PHE A 307 -12.91 4.19 -23.21
C PHE A 307 -14.12 3.24 -23.31
N SER A 308 -14.95 3.43 -24.34
CA SER A 308 -16.11 2.58 -24.60
C SER A 308 -15.90 1.69 -25.81
N ARG A 309 -15.58 2.28 -26.97
CA ARG A 309 -15.41 1.56 -28.24
C ARG A 309 -14.72 2.42 -29.28
N TRP A 310 -14.17 1.77 -30.29
CA TRP A 310 -13.76 2.40 -31.54
C TRP A 310 -14.94 2.48 -32.51
N VAL A 311 -14.99 3.55 -33.30
CA VAL A 311 -15.86 3.70 -34.46
C VAL A 311 -14.99 3.91 -35.70
N VAL A 312 -14.99 2.93 -36.60
CA VAL A 312 -14.09 2.84 -37.76
C VAL A 312 -14.94 2.64 -39.01
N GLY A 313 -15.00 3.66 -39.87
CA GLY A 313 -15.81 3.61 -41.10
C GLY A 313 -17.30 3.35 -40.84
N GLY A 314 -17.82 3.72 -39.67
CA GLY A 314 -19.20 3.45 -39.23
C GLY A 314 -19.39 2.14 -38.44
N SER A 315 -18.40 1.24 -38.43
CA SER A 315 -18.43 -0.01 -37.66
C SER A 315 -17.90 0.19 -36.24
N SER A 316 -18.46 -0.55 -35.27
CA SER A 316 -18.11 -0.44 -33.84
C SER A 316 -17.25 -1.61 -33.36
N TYR A 317 -16.20 -1.33 -32.58
CA TYR A 317 -15.31 -2.34 -32.00
C TYR A 317 -15.07 -2.07 -30.51
N GLY A 318 -15.40 -3.01 -29.63
CA GLY A 318 -15.28 -2.84 -28.18
C GLY A 318 -13.89 -3.09 -27.59
N ALA A 319 -12.98 -3.74 -28.34
CA ALA A 319 -11.65 -4.07 -27.85
C ALA A 319 -10.72 -2.84 -27.80
N ASN A 320 -9.83 -2.77 -26.82
CA ASN A 320 -8.76 -1.79 -26.75
C ASN A 320 -7.54 -2.40 -26.05
N PRO A 321 -6.42 -2.67 -26.75
CA PRO A 321 -6.18 -2.37 -28.16
C PRO A 321 -7.11 -3.13 -29.12
N VAL A 322 -7.27 -2.62 -30.34
CA VAL A 322 -7.96 -3.29 -31.45
C VAL A 322 -7.01 -3.48 -32.63
N SER A 323 -6.99 -4.66 -33.23
CA SER A 323 -6.32 -4.90 -34.51
C SER A 323 -7.34 -4.85 -35.63
N LEU A 324 -7.07 -4.04 -36.66
CA LEU A 324 -7.98 -3.83 -37.79
C LEU A 324 -7.25 -3.99 -39.11
N GLN A 325 -7.90 -4.63 -40.07
CA GLN A 325 -7.41 -4.71 -41.43
C GLN A 325 -7.89 -3.51 -42.23
N LEU A 326 -6.96 -2.65 -42.65
CA LEU A 326 -7.24 -1.46 -43.45
C LEU A 326 -6.99 -1.74 -44.93
N GLY A 327 -8.07 -1.76 -45.72
CA GLY A 327 -8.02 -1.95 -47.18
C GLY A 327 -8.20 -0.67 -47.99
N ASP A 328 -8.94 0.29 -47.42
CA ASP A 328 -9.41 1.52 -48.07
C ASP A 328 -9.32 2.71 -47.10
N PRO A 329 -9.36 3.96 -47.61
CA PRO A 329 -9.32 5.15 -46.76
C PRO A 329 -10.46 5.14 -45.76
N VAL A 330 -10.17 5.45 -44.48
CA VAL A 330 -11.14 5.27 -43.41
C VAL A 330 -11.07 6.40 -42.39
N THR A 331 -12.23 6.73 -41.82
CA THR A 331 -12.33 7.64 -40.67
C THR A 331 -12.42 6.81 -39.39
N ILE A 332 -11.62 7.16 -38.39
CA ILE A 332 -11.50 6.46 -37.11
C ILE A 332 -11.75 7.45 -35.99
N SER A 333 -12.54 7.03 -35.00
CA SER A 333 -12.72 7.76 -33.73
C SER A 333 -12.85 6.77 -32.58
N ALA A 334 -12.70 7.25 -31.35
CA ALA A 334 -13.00 6.49 -30.16
C ALA A 334 -14.11 7.20 -29.37
N GLU A 335 -15.08 6.42 -28.91
CA GLU A 335 -16.14 6.89 -28.02
C GLU A 335 -15.76 6.59 -26.57
N TYR A 336 -16.02 7.55 -25.70
CA TYR A 336 -15.79 7.45 -24.26
C TYR A 336 -17.10 7.66 -23.51
N ILE A 337 -17.28 6.93 -22.41
CA ILE A 337 -18.32 7.20 -21.43
C ILE A 337 -17.81 8.30 -20.50
N GLU A 338 -18.54 9.40 -20.44
CA GLU A 338 -18.28 10.51 -19.54
C GLU A 338 -18.82 10.20 -18.13
N ARG A 339 -18.01 10.48 -17.10
CA ARG A 339 -18.44 10.50 -15.70
C ARG A 339 -17.90 11.73 -15.00
N ARG A 340 -18.76 12.44 -14.29
CA ARG A 340 -18.33 13.48 -13.34
C ARG A 340 -17.75 12.83 -12.10
N GLU A 341 -16.64 13.37 -11.62
CA GLU A 341 -16.00 12.94 -10.38
C GLU A 341 -15.76 14.15 -9.48
N TYR A 342 -16.05 13.97 -8.19
CA TYR A 342 -15.86 14.99 -7.16
C TYR A 342 -14.82 14.54 -6.16
N ARG A 343 -14.03 15.49 -5.65
CA ARG A 343 -13.08 15.20 -4.57
C ARG A 343 -13.82 15.10 -3.24
N VAL A 344 -13.63 13.99 -2.54
CA VAL A 344 -14.17 13.74 -1.20
C VAL A 344 -13.03 13.58 -0.23
N VAL A 345 -13.09 14.33 0.86
CA VAL A 345 -12.17 14.24 1.99
C VAL A 345 -12.97 13.93 3.25
N VAL A 346 -12.70 12.80 3.90
CA VAL A 346 -13.25 12.47 5.22
C VAL A 346 -12.10 12.33 6.19
N ARG A 347 -11.99 13.31 7.09
CA ARG A 347 -11.03 13.30 8.18
C ARG A 347 -11.60 12.50 9.34
N THR A 348 -10.86 11.50 9.75
CA THR A 348 -11.23 10.57 10.80
C THR A 348 -10.22 10.68 11.93
N ARG A 349 -10.63 10.29 13.14
CA ARG A 349 -9.74 10.21 14.30
C ARG A 349 -9.20 8.80 14.49
N TYR A 350 -10.06 7.78 14.37
CA TYR A 350 -9.69 6.39 14.63
C TYR A 350 -9.80 5.49 13.41
N ALA A 351 -10.71 5.79 12.48
CA ALA A 351 -10.79 5.12 11.19
C ALA A 351 -9.70 5.59 10.21
N ALA A 352 -9.54 4.87 9.09
CA ALA A 352 -8.69 5.32 8.00
C ALA A 352 -9.33 6.55 7.30
N PRO A 353 -8.56 7.64 7.07
CA PRO A 353 -9.09 8.81 6.39
C PRO A 353 -9.35 8.51 4.92
N ILE A 354 -10.32 9.22 4.34
CA ILE A 354 -10.63 9.13 2.91
C ILE A 354 -10.19 10.44 2.25
N ASP A 355 -9.38 10.35 1.19
CA ASP A 355 -9.06 11.48 0.31
C ASP A 355 -8.93 10.94 -1.11
N GLY A 356 -9.90 11.24 -1.95
CA GLY A 356 -9.96 10.68 -3.29
C GLY A 356 -11.01 11.32 -4.19
N TRP A 357 -11.01 10.89 -5.44
CA TRP A 357 -11.98 11.27 -6.45
C TRP A 357 -13.00 10.14 -6.59
N PHE A 358 -14.28 10.48 -6.49
CA PHE A 358 -15.37 9.53 -6.53
C PHE A 358 -16.38 9.95 -7.59
N GLY A 359 -16.99 8.97 -8.25
CA GLY A 359 -17.99 9.21 -9.29
C GLY A 359 -19.25 9.87 -8.73
N GLU A 360 -19.91 10.68 -9.55
CA GLU A 360 -21.24 11.19 -9.23
C GLU A 360 -22.22 10.03 -8.95
N GLY A 361 -22.93 10.09 -7.83
CA GLY A 361 -23.82 9.04 -7.33
C GLY A 361 -23.14 7.90 -6.58
N GLU A 362 -21.80 7.84 -6.55
CA GLU A 362 -21.07 6.84 -5.76
C GLU A 362 -21.32 7.03 -4.26
N VAL A 363 -21.26 5.94 -3.49
CA VAL A 363 -21.48 5.98 -2.04
C VAL A 363 -20.19 5.69 -1.30
N VAL A 364 -19.68 6.71 -0.62
CA VAL A 364 -18.52 6.61 0.27
C VAL A 364 -19.00 6.17 1.65
N ARG A 365 -18.39 5.10 2.17
CA ARG A 365 -18.70 4.54 3.50
C ARG A 365 -17.46 4.53 4.38
N VAL A 366 -17.63 4.98 5.61
CA VAL A 366 -16.61 4.90 6.67
C VAL A 366 -17.31 4.78 8.01
N SER A 367 -16.69 4.08 8.95
CA SER A 367 -17.24 3.87 10.28
C SER A 367 -16.18 4.22 11.33
N GLU A 368 -16.57 5.03 12.30
CA GLU A 368 -15.83 5.28 13.52
C GLU A 368 -16.43 4.45 14.66
N PRO A 369 -15.67 4.11 15.71
CA PRO A 369 -16.25 3.49 16.89
C PRO A 369 -17.24 4.45 17.57
N SER A 370 -18.25 3.92 18.27
CA SER A 370 -19.19 4.76 19.04
C SER A 370 -18.51 5.45 20.23
N GLU A 371 -17.51 4.79 20.82
CA GLU A 371 -16.63 5.35 21.84
C GLU A 371 -15.24 4.70 21.83
N ARG A 372 -14.25 5.40 22.38
CA ARG A 372 -12.88 4.92 22.55
C ARG A 372 -12.31 5.38 23.89
N VAL A 373 -11.76 4.46 24.67
CA VAL A 373 -11.06 4.78 25.93
C VAL A 373 -9.55 4.80 25.71
N GLU A 374 -8.90 5.86 26.17
CA GLU A 374 -7.46 6.12 26.12
C GLU A 374 -6.99 6.51 27.54
N GLY A 375 -6.66 5.51 28.36
CA GLY A 375 -6.32 5.73 29.77
C GLY A 375 -7.52 6.24 30.56
N ASP A 376 -7.36 7.39 31.23
CA ASP A 376 -8.41 8.03 32.03
C ASP A 376 -9.25 9.03 31.22
N VAL A 377 -9.16 9.00 29.89
CA VAL A 377 -9.96 9.80 28.96
C VAL A 377 -10.77 8.88 28.05
N LYS A 378 -12.06 9.16 27.90
CA LYS A 378 -12.96 8.49 26.97
C LYS A 378 -13.44 9.49 25.93
N TYR A 379 -13.39 9.11 24.66
CA TYR A 379 -13.93 9.88 23.55
C TYR A 379 -15.22 9.23 23.10
N VAL A 380 -16.31 9.99 23.10
CA VAL A 380 -17.61 9.55 22.62
C VAL A 380 -17.88 10.22 21.28
N PHE A 381 -18.28 9.44 20.28
CA PHE A 381 -18.50 9.95 18.93
C PHE A 381 -19.63 10.99 18.92
N ALA A 382 -19.33 12.21 18.46
CA ALA A 382 -20.28 13.32 18.46
C ALA A 382 -21.03 13.47 17.14
N GLY A 383 -20.44 13.02 16.03
CA GLY A 383 -21.02 13.15 14.70
C GLY A 383 -19.98 13.39 13.60
N TRP A 384 -20.44 13.21 12.37
CA TRP A 384 -19.77 13.65 11.14
C TRP A 384 -20.21 15.08 10.82
N TYR A 385 -19.26 15.97 10.55
CA TYR A 385 -19.52 17.38 10.28
C TYR A 385 -19.06 17.76 8.88
N LEU A 386 -19.93 18.41 8.10
CA LEU A 386 -19.65 18.94 6.77
C LEU A 386 -19.64 20.46 6.84
N GLY A 387 -18.47 21.08 6.60
CA GLY A 387 -18.34 22.55 6.67
C GLY A 387 -18.75 23.13 8.03
N GLY A 388 -18.54 22.37 9.12
CA GLY A 388 -18.90 22.76 10.49
C GLY A 388 -20.34 22.46 10.91
N SER A 389 -21.22 22.03 10.00
CA SER A 389 -22.59 21.62 10.32
C SER A 389 -22.69 20.11 10.52
N LEU A 390 -23.49 19.65 11.49
CA LEU A 390 -23.71 18.22 11.72
C LEU A 390 -24.37 17.59 10.48
N TYR A 391 -23.68 16.64 9.87
CA TYR A 391 -24.16 15.86 8.73
C TYR A 391 -24.88 14.59 9.18
N SER A 392 -24.28 13.85 10.13
CA SER A 392 -24.87 12.63 10.70
C SER A 392 -24.37 12.42 12.12
N SER A 393 -25.25 12.03 13.04
CA SER A 393 -24.89 11.61 14.40
C SER A 393 -24.55 10.11 14.50
N SER A 394 -24.77 9.34 13.43
CA SER A 394 -24.38 7.93 13.37
C SER A 394 -22.86 7.81 13.23
N SER A 395 -22.23 6.88 13.96
CA SER A 395 -20.81 6.59 13.81
C SER A 395 -20.48 5.92 12.47
N GLU A 396 -21.50 5.41 11.78
CA GLU A 396 -21.44 4.95 10.40
C GLU A 396 -21.82 6.08 9.43
N LEU A 397 -20.87 6.52 8.61
CA LEU A 397 -21.09 7.47 7.53
C LEU A 397 -21.47 6.74 6.24
N SER A 398 -22.52 7.21 5.60
CA SER A 398 -22.87 6.89 4.21
C SER A 398 -23.08 8.19 3.44
N LEU A 399 -22.11 8.57 2.62
CA LEU A 399 -22.12 9.80 1.82
C LEU A 399 -22.35 9.48 0.34
N THR A 400 -23.46 9.95 -0.21
CA THR A 400 -23.68 9.93 -1.67
C THR A 400 -22.97 11.13 -2.30
N VAL A 401 -22.08 10.87 -3.25
CA VAL A 401 -21.21 11.88 -3.85
C VAL A 401 -21.92 12.56 -5.02
N ASN A 402 -22.53 13.72 -4.77
CA ASN A 402 -23.17 14.54 -5.82
C ASN A 402 -22.50 15.91 -6.00
N ARG A 403 -21.49 16.20 -5.18
CA ARG A 403 -20.71 17.45 -5.16
C ARG A 403 -19.45 17.23 -4.31
N PRO A 404 -18.46 18.12 -4.37
CA PRO A 404 -17.30 18.05 -3.47
C PRO A 404 -17.73 18.05 -2.01
N ALA A 405 -17.08 17.23 -1.20
CA ALA A 405 -17.42 17.08 0.21
C ALA A 405 -16.16 16.99 1.08
N SER A 406 -16.17 17.74 2.18
CA SER A 406 -15.11 17.67 3.20
C SER A 406 -15.75 17.48 4.57
N LEU A 407 -15.69 16.25 5.07
CA LEU A 407 -16.24 15.88 6.36
C LEU A 407 -15.13 15.63 7.38
N GLU A 408 -15.47 15.80 8.65
CA GLU A 408 -14.63 15.41 9.78
C GLU A 408 -15.45 14.69 10.86
N SER A 409 -14.89 13.68 11.51
CA SER A 409 -15.45 13.14 12.74
C SER A 409 -15.13 14.07 13.92
N ARG A 410 -16.13 14.36 14.74
CA ARG A 410 -15.96 15.08 16.00
C ARG A 410 -16.29 14.18 17.18
N TRP A 411 -15.66 14.49 18.31
CA TRP A 411 -15.66 13.64 19.49
C TRP A 411 -15.84 14.49 20.73
N GLU A 412 -16.67 14.03 21.64
CA GLU A 412 -16.80 14.59 22.98
C GLU A 412 -15.82 13.92 23.92
N LYS A 413 -15.13 14.71 24.75
CA LYS A 413 -14.24 14.20 25.79
C LYS A 413 -15.00 13.91 27.06
N TRP A 414 -14.65 12.81 27.69
CA TRP A 414 -15.14 12.35 28.98
C TRP A 414 -13.95 11.97 29.83
N TYR A 415 -13.97 12.33 31.11
CA TYR A 415 -12.92 12.02 32.06
C TYR A 415 -13.37 10.99 33.08
N LYS A 416 -12.44 10.12 33.46
CA LYS A 416 -12.65 9.13 34.51
C LYS A 416 -12.63 9.83 35.86
N VAL A 417 -13.69 9.64 36.63
CA VAL A 417 -13.80 10.08 38.02
C VAL A 417 -13.83 8.85 38.90
N VAL A 418 -12.86 8.75 39.80
CA VAL A 418 -12.79 7.66 40.77
C VAL A 418 -13.45 8.11 42.06
N ILE A 419 -14.45 7.38 42.52
CA ILE A 419 -15.09 7.61 43.80
C ILE A 419 -14.53 6.58 44.78
N ALA A 420 -13.61 7.01 45.62
CA ALA A 420 -12.94 6.18 46.62
C ALA A 420 -13.47 6.43 48.04
N CYS A 421 -12.95 5.70 49.02
CA CYS A 421 -13.38 5.78 50.41
C CYS A 421 -12.20 6.13 51.31
N LYS A 422 -12.44 6.93 52.35
CA LYS A 422 -11.47 7.22 53.42
C LYS A 422 -12.10 6.90 54.78
N PRO A 423 -11.58 5.91 55.53
CA PRO A 423 -10.51 4.97 55.12
C PRO A 423 -10.96 4.05 53.97
N SER A 424 -10.00 3.49 53.21
CA SER A 424 -10.29 2.63 52.05
C SER A 424 -11.03 1.34 52.41
N ALA A 425 -10.95 0.91 53.66
CA ALA A 425 -11.70 -0.24 54.17
C ALA A 425 -13.21 0.02 54.32
N ALA A 426 -13.67 1.28 54.22
CA ALA A 426 -15.07 1.62 54.41
C ALA A 426 -15.97 1.24 53.22
N CYS A 427 -15.43 1.18 52.00
CA CYS A 427 -16.16 0.72 50.82
C CYS A 427 -15.24 0.42 49.65
N VAL A 428 -15.75 -0.32 48.66
CA VAL A 428 -15.08 -0.50 47.37
C VAL A 428 -15.29 0.78 46.55
N GLY A 429 -14.20 1.31 45.97
CA GLY A 429 -14.30 2.47 45.09
C GLY A 429 -15.00 2.14 43.77
N GLU A 430 -15.63 3.13 43.16
CA GLU A 430 -16.28 3.00 41.84
C GLU A 430 -15.67 3.98 40.84
N GLU A 431 -15.75 3.63 39.56
CA GLU A 431 -15.20 4.41 38.46
C GLU A 431 -16.34 4.85 37.55
N LEU A 432 -16.49 6.15 37.36
CA LEU A 432 -17.56 6.75 36.58
C LEU A 432 -16.98 7.68 35.51
N TRP A 433 -17.67 7.80 34.38
CA TRP A 433 -17.26 8.68 33.29
C TRP A 433 -18.17 9.90 33.24
N PHE A 434 -17.57 11.09 33.23
CA PHE A 434 -18.29 12.35 33.10
C PHE A 434 -17.78 13.14 31.90
N LYS A 435 -18.70 13.78 31.17
CA LYS A 435 -18.35 14.67 30.06
C LYS A 435 -17.48 15.82 30.55
N GLU A 436 -16.50 16.24 29.76
CA GLU A 436 -15.69 17.42 30.02
C GLU A 436 -16.59 18.65 30.24
N GLY A 437 -16.35 19.39 31.33
CA GLY A 437 -17.15 20.54 31.73
C GLY A 437 -18.44 20.19 32.49
N ALA A 438 -18.77 18.91 32.68
CA ALA A 438 -19.89 18.53 33.52
C ALA A 438 -19.65 18.97 34.97
N VAL A 439 -20.68 19.52 35.60
CA VAL A 439 -20.68 19.83 37.04
C VAL A 439 -21.13 18.58 37.78
N LEU A 440 -20.21 17.97 38.53
CA LEU A 440 -20.47 16.83 39.39
C LEU A 440 -20.67 17.35 40.83
N ASP A 441 -21.89 17.22 41.35
CA ASP A 441 -22.16 17.39 42.77
C ASP A 441 -22.08 16.01 43.46
N PRO A 442 -21.05 15.76 44.30
CA PRO A 442 -20.93 14.50 45.01
C PRO A 442 -22.13 14.21 45.92
N ALA A 443 -22.85 15.24 46.40
CA ALA A 443 -24.05 15.05 47.22
C ALA A 443 -25.19 14.34 46.48
N GLY A 444 -25.20 14.38 45.15
CA GLY A 444 -26.14 13.64 44.31
C GLY A 444 -25.78 12.15 44.14
N LEU A 445 -24.58 11.73 44.54
CA LEU A 445 -24.15 10.34 44.50
C LEU A 445 -24.61 9.59 45.76
N THR A 446 -24.92 8.30 45.62
CA THR A 446 -25.31 7.46 46.74
C THR A 446 -24.12 7.21 47.67
N ALA A 447 -24.31 7.41 48.98
CA ALA A 447 -23.37 7.03 50.02
C ALA A 447 -24.12 6.26 51.12
N GLU A 448 -23.62 5.08 51.48
CA GLU A 448 -24.14 4.33 52.60
C GLU A 448 -23.88 5.08 53.90
N LYS A 449 -24.93 5.36 54.68
CA LYS A 449 -24.82 6.13 55.93
C LYS A 449 -23.95 5.44 56.98
N VAL A 450 -24.06 4.11 57.06
CA VAL A 450 -23.28 3.27 57.99
C VAL A 450 -22.90 1.98 57.29
N VAL A 451 -21.62 1.64 57.29
CA VAL A 451 -21.08 0.38 56.77
C VAL A 451 -20.54 -0.45 57.93
N TYR A 452 -20.99 -1.70 58.07
CA TYR A 452 -20.56 -2.61 59.14
C TYR A 452 -19.51 -3.60 58.64
N LEU A 453 -18.42 -3.73 59.37
CA LEU A 453 -17.35 -4.71 59.14
C LEU A 453 -16.97 -5.37 60.47
N GLY A 454 -17.74 -6.39 60.86
CA GLY A 454 -17.59 -7.04 62.17
C GLY A 454 -17.91 -6.09 63.32
N ASP A 455 -17.00 -6.00 64.30
CA ASP A 455 -17.09 -5.07 65.43
C ASP A 455 -16.49 -3.67 65.13
N THR A 456 -16.29 -3.34 63.85
CA THR A 456 -15.97 -1.99 63.37
C THR A 456 -17.09 -1.50 62.46
N ARG A 457 -17.50 -0.24 62.58
CA ARG A 457 -18.41 0.41 61.64
C ARG A 457 -17.85 1.73 61.15
N TYR A 458 -18.24 2.11 59.94
CA TYR A 458 -17.86 3.36 59.29
C TYR A 458 -19.09 4.23 59.13
N VAL A 459 -19.07 5.43 59.71
CA VAL A 459 -20.20 6.38 59.69
C VAL A 459 -19.90 7.50 58.71
N PHE A 460 -20.71 7.64 57.67
CA PHE A 460 -20.49 8.65 56.63
C PHE A 460 -20.56 10.07 57.21
N GLN A 461 -19.51 10.86 57.00
CA GLN A 461 -19.42 12.25 57.45
C GLN A 461 -19.69 13.25 56.32
N GLY A 462 -19.39 12.87 55.09
CA GLY A 462 -19.54 13.74 53.93
C GLY A 462 -18.58 13.37 52.80
N TRP A 463 -18.57 14.21 51.78
CA TRP A 463 -17.69 14.09 50.62
C TRP A 463 -16.43 14.93 50.82
N SER A 464 -15.32 14.54 50.19
CA SER A 464 -14.05 15.29 50.27
C SER A 464 -14.09 16.66 49.61
N SER A 465 -15.09 16.93 48.75
CA SER A 465 -15.30 18.21 48.09
C SER A 465 -16.79 18.47 47.90
N GLY A 466 -17.15 19.74 47.69
CA GLY A 466 -18.46 20.12 47.14
C GLY A 466 -18.55 19.89 45.63
N PRO A 467 -19.48 20.57 44.93
CA PRO A 467 -19.60 20.50 43.47
C PRO A 467 -18.29 20.84 42.75
N VAL A 468 -17.88 19.99 41.81
CA VAL A 468 -16.66 20.18 41.01
C VAL A 468 -17.00 20.19 39.52
N THR A 469 -16.29 21.00 38.74
CA THR A 469 -16.35 20.91 37.27
C THR A 469 -15.30 19.91 36.80
N VAL A 470 -15.73 18.91 36.03
CA VAL A 470 -14.84 17.85 35.54
C VAL A 470 -14.04 18.36 34.34
N GLY A 471 -12.84 18.88 34.59
CA GLY A 471 -11.90 19.32 33.55
C GLY A 471 -10.73 18.36 33.28
N SER A 472 -10.54 17.36 34.14
CA SER A 472 -9.49 16.35 34.05
C SER A 472 -9.89 15.11 34.88
N PRO A 473 -9.15 13.99 34.80
CA PRO A 473 -9.33 12.88 35.73
C PRO A 473 -9.15 13.36 37.18
N LEU A 474 -10.01 12.89 38.08
CA LEU A 474 -9.97 13.27 39.49
C LEU A 474 -10.51 12.14 40.39
N THR A 475 -10.13 12.20 41.67
CA THR A 475 -10.62 11.27 42.69
C THR A 475 -11.40 12.03 43.76
N LEU A 476 -12.62 11.59 44.02
CA LEU A 476 -13.44 12.05 45.14
C LEU A 476 -13.45 10.98 46.22
N TYR A 477 -13.56 11.39 47.48
CA TYR A 477 -13.65 10.46 48.60
C TYR A 477 -14.98 10.59 49.32
N ARG A 478 -15.61 9.45 49.58
CA ARG A 478 -16.56 9.29 50.69
C ARG A 478 -15.75 9.26 51.98
N VAL A 479 -15.98 10.25 52.85
CA VAL A 479 -15.27 10.37 54.12
C VAL A 479 -16.11 9.74 55.21
N TYR A 480 -15.54 8.75 55.88
CA TYR A 480 -16.16 8.03 56.98
C TYR A 480 -15.39 8.24 58.28
N LYS A 481 -16.15 8.29 59.37
CA LYS A 481 -15.62 8.19 60.73
C LYS A 481 -15.62 6.73 61.15
N VAL A 482 -14.51 6.27 61.73
CA VAL A 482 -14.37 4.89 62.23
C VAL A 482 -14.92 4.82 63.65
N GLN A 483 -15.73 3.80 63.93
CA GLN A 483 -16.22 3.48 65.26
C GLN A 483 -16.01 2.00 65.55
N HIS A 484 -15.61 1.68 66.77
CA HIS A 484 -15.46 0.30 67.23
C HIS A 484 -16.51 -0.04 68.28
N ARG A 485 -16.90 -1.32 68.28
CA ARG A 485 -17.83 -1.83 69.28
C ARG A 485 -17.08 -2.04 70.59
N VAL A 486 -17.60 -1.45 71.66
CA VAL A 486 -17.18 -1.71 73.03
C VAL A 486 -18.21 -2.61 73.68
N ARG A 487 -17.80 -3.84 73.99
CA ARG A 487 -18.62 -4.80 74.74
C ARG A 487 -18.23 -4.77 76.19
N VAL A 488 -19.20 -5.04 77.07
CA VAL A 488 -18.95 -5.13 78.51
C VAL A 488 -19.45 -6.48 78.99
N GLU A 489 -18.56 -7.24 79.60
CA GLU A 489 -18.84 -8.51 80.25
C GLU A 489 -18.92 -8.25 81.76
N PRO A 490 -20.14 -8.14 82.32
CA PRO A 490 -20.32 -7.60 83.67
C PRO A 490 -20.01 -8.60 84.79
N GLY A 491 -19.78 -9.88 84.45
CA GLY A 491 -19.51 -10.93 85.43
C GLY A 491 -20.73 -11.21 86.32
N GLU A 492 -20.62 -10.92 87.62
CA GLU A 492 -21.69 -11.13 88.61
C GLU A 492 -22.65 -9.92 88.74
N GLY A 493 -22.34 -8.77 88.12
CA GLY A 493 -23.10 -7.52 88.24
C GLY A 493 -23.83 -7.10 86.97
N ARG A 494 -24.29 -5.83 86.92
CA ARG A 494 -24.71 -5.14 85.70
C ARG A 494 -23.72 -4.03 85.36
N ALA A 495 -23.35 -3.94 84.09
CA ALA A 495 -22.45 -2.92 83.59
C ALA A 495 -22.82 -2.49 82.17
N TRP A 496 -22.52 -1.24 81.81
CA TRP A 496 -22.81 -0.67 80.50
C TRP A 496 -21.74 0.36 80.09
N VAL A 497 -21.71 0.69 78.81
CA VAL A 497 -20.91 1.79 78.25
C VAL A 497 -21.78 3.05 78.22
N GLU A 498 -21.34 4.16 78.81
CA GLU A 498 -22.15 5.39 78.90
C GLU A 498 -22.40 6.02 77.52
N GLU A 499 -21.40 5.99 76.64
CA GLU A 499 -21.44 6.58 75.30
C GLU A 499 -22.20 5.67 74.29
N GLY A 500 -22.67 4.51 74.75
CA GLY A 500 -23.30 3.48 73.93
C GLY A 500 -22.30 2.46 73.37
N GLU A 501 -22.81 1.41 72.72
CA GLU A 501 -22.00 0.26 72.28
C GLU A 501 -20.96 0.60 71.19
N TRP A 502 -21.09 1.72 70.47
CA TRP A 502 -20.23 2.07 69.34
C TRP A 502 -19.55 3.41 69.60
N VAL A 503 -18.23 3.37 69.75
CA VAL A 503 -17.43 4.52 70.16
C VAL A 503 -16.44 4.88 69.06
N ASP A 504 -16.22 6.18 68.87
CA ASP A 504 -15.28 6.72 67.89
C ASP A 504 -13.85 6.21 68.13
N GLU A 505 -13.18 5.81 67.05
CA GLU A 505 -11.76 5.42 67.10
C GLU A 505 -10.90 6.58 67.66
N GLY A 506 -9.99 6.28 68.58
CA GLY A 506 -9.17 7.26 69.29
C GLY A 506 -9.89 8.03 70.40
N SER A 507 -11.20 7.81 70.59
CA SER A 507 -11.96 8.40 71.70
C SER A 507 -11.97 7.48 72.92
N ALA A 508 -12.39 8.02 74.05
CA ALA A 508 -12.49 7.27 75.31
C ALA A 508 -13.93 6.88 75.62
N ALA A 509 -14.14 5.64 76.06
CA ALA A 509 -15.43 5.12 76.51
C ALA A 509 -15.43 4.88 78.02
N THR A 510 -16.54 5.17 78.69
CA THR A 510 -16.70 5.00 80.13
C THR A 510 -17.59 3.79 80.40
N VAL A 511 -17.00 2.77 81.01
CA VAL A 511 -17.73 1.58 81.49
C VAL A 511 -18.10 1.80 82.95
N ARG A 512 -19.39 1.66 83.26
CA ARG A 512 -19.91 1.77 84.62
C ARG A 512 -20.55 0.48 85.10
N VAL A 513 -20.45 0.23 86.40
CA VAL A 513 -21.21 -0.82 87.10
C VAL A 513 -22.34 -0.21 87.91
N GLU A 514 -23.45 -0.92 88.05
CA GLU A 514 -24.62 -0.45 88.80
C GLU A 514 -24.35 -0.26 90.30
N GLY A 515 -23.54 -1.15 90.89
CA GLY A 515 -23.19 -1.08 92.30
C GLY A 515 -21.84 -1.74 92.56
N THR A 516 -21.00 -1.12 93.38
CA THR A 516 -19.64 -1.59 93.64
C THR A 516 -19.56 -2.69 94.69
N ARG A 517 -20.65 -2.93 95.43
CA ARG A 517 -20.77 -3.96 96.46
C ARG A 517 -22.21 -4.48 96.55
N PHE A 518 -22.40 -5.80 96.64
CA PHE A 518 -23.71 -6.41 96.88
C PHE A 518 -23.58 -7.81 97.51
N GLY A 519 -24.63 -8.28 98.18
CA GLY A 519 -24.66 -9.58 98.87
C GLY A 519 -24.58 -9.50 100.40
N PHE A 520 -25.13 -10.51 101.07
CA PHE A 520 -25.09 -10.69 102.53
C PHE A 520 -25.26 -12.18 102.86
N PRO A 521 -24.54 -12.76 103.83
CA PRO A 521 -23.49 -12.15 104.65
C PRO A 521 -22.11 -12.07 103.96
N VAL A 522 -21.93 -12.77 102.83
CA VAL A 522 -20.74 -12.64 101.96
C VAL A 522 -21.03 -11.60 100.90
N GLN A 523 -20.17 -10.57 100.81
CA GLN A 523 -20.30 -9.49 99.85
C GLN A 523 -19.47 -9.78 98.60
N THR A 524 -20.03 -9.59 97.41
CA THR A 524 -19.28 -9.44 96.17
C THR A 524 -18.89 -7.97 96.03
N VAL A 525 -17.58 -7.68 95.89
CA VAL A 525 -17.02 -6.33 95.81
C VAL A 525 -16.25 -6.18 94.51
N LEU A 526 -16.40 -5.04 93.84
CA LEU A 526 -15.67 -4.70 92.62
C LEU A 526 -14.17 -4.72 92.91
N SER A 527 -13.41 -5.53 92.16
CA SER A 527 -11.96 -5.68 92.33
C SER A 527 -11.15 -4.98 91.25
N GLY A 528 -11.72 -4.74 90.07
CA GLY A 528 -11.06 -4.06 88.98
C GLY A 528 -11.80 -4.17 87.65
N PHE A 529 -11.21 -3.58 86.62
CA PHE A 529 -11.60 -3.77 85.23
C PHE A 529 -10.43 -4.35 84.45
N TYR A 530 -10.72 -5.19 83.48
CA TYR A 530 -9.76 -5.70 82.51
C TYR A 530 -10.31 -5.44 81.10
N VAL A 531 -9.48 -4.91 80.20
CA VAL A 531 -9.89 -4.65 78.82
C VAL A 531 -9.08 -5.51 77.86
N GLU A 532 -9.78 -6.27 77.03
CA GLU A 532 -9.23 -6.96 75.88
C GLU A 532 -9.44 -6.08 74.65
N GLY A 533 -8.38 -5.84 73.88
CA GLY A 533 -8.49 -5.02 72.66
C GLY A 533 -8.42 -3.50 72.90
N GLY A 534 -8.09 -3.02 74.11
CA GLY A 534 -7.95 -1.59 74.40
C GLY A 534 -6.96 -1.34 75.53
N SER A 535 -6.99 -0.13 76.09
CA SER A 535 -6.25 0.20 77.32
C SER A 535 -7.13 0.99 78.29
N ILE A 536 -6.97 0.72 79.59
CA ILE A 536 -7.63 1.52 80.63
C ILE A 536 -6.79 2.78 80.81
N ILE A 537 -7.41 3.93 80.59
CA ILE A 537 -6.82 5.26 80.80
C ILE A 537 -6.91 5.62 82.28
N GLU A 538 -8.08 5.38 82.88
CA GLU A 538 -8.40 5.79 84.25
C GLU A 538 -9.47 4.84 84.82
N GLN A 539 -9.48 4.63 86.15
CA GLN A 539 -10.56 3.90 86.81
C GLN A 539 -10.75 4.38 88.25
N ASP A 540 -12.00 4.36 88.70
CA ASP A 540 -12.39 4.59 90.09
C ASP A 540 -13.27 3.44 90.58
N LEU A 541 -12.67 2.54 91.36
CA LEU A 541 -13.34 1.36 91.90
C LEU A 541 -14.35 1.69 93.00
N SER A 542 -14.25 2.88 93.61
CA SER A 542 -15.19 3.33 94.63
C SER A 542 -16.47 3.88 93.99
N ALA A 543 -16.32 4.61 92.88
CA ALA A 543 -17.41 5.14 92.07
C ALA A 543 -17.93 4.15 91.01
N GLY A 544 -17.23 3.02 90.80
CA GLY A 544 -17.69 1.92 89.97
C GLY A 544 -17.55 2.15 88.48
N TRP A 545 -16.48 2.80 88.03
CA TRP A 545 -16.27 3.05 86.61
C TRP A 545 -14.82 2.92 86.16
N ALA A 546 -14.64 2.64 84.87
CA ALA A 546 -13.36 2.68 84.17
C ALA A 546 -13.50 3.35 82.81
N ARG A 547 -12.52 4.17 82.45
CA ARG A 547 -12.43 4.85 81.17
C ARG A 547 -11.37 4.17 80.31
N ILE A 548 -11.77 3.72 79.13
CA ILE A 548 -10.92 2.99 78.19
C ILE A 548 -10.67 3.78 76.91
N LEU A 549 -9.49 3.67 76.33
CA LEU A 549 -9.18 4.18 75.00
C LEU A 549 -9.66 3.18 73.94
N VAL A 550 -10.41 3.64 72.94
CA VAL A 550 -11.01 2.81 71.90
C VAL A 550 -10.28 3.01 70.57
N ASP A 551 -9.21 2.26 70.34
CA ASP A 551 -8.44 2.27 69.07
C ASP A 551 -8.76 1.07 68.17
N LYS A 552 -9.53 0.11 68.67
CA LYS A 552 -9.99 -1.11 67.97
C LYS A 552 -11.15 -1.73 68.77
N PRO A 553 -11.83 -2.78 68.26
CA PRO A 553 -12.89 -3.46 69.01
C PRO A 553 -12.38 -3.94 70.37
N ALA A 554 -13.15 -3.63 71.43
CA ALA A 554 -12.72 -3.88 72.79
C ALA A 554 -13.83 -4.56 73.62
N THR A 555 -13.42 -5.46 74.51
CA THR A 555 -14.30 -6.10 75.49
C THR A 555 -13.79 -5.79 76.89
N VAL A 556 -14.62 -5.17 77.72
CA VAL A 556 -14.30 -4.83 79.10
C VAL A 556 -14.92 -5.86 80.03
N TYR A 557 -14.07 -6.57 80.76
CA TYR A 557 -14.45 -7.54 81.79
C TYR A 557 -14.43 -6.86 83.15
N VAL A 558 -15.56 -6.93 83.86
CA VAL A 558 -15.68 -6.43 85.22
C VAL A 558 -15.24 -7.52 86.19
N LEU A 559 -14.21 -7.25 86.98
CA LEU A 559 -13.64 -8.21 87.92
C LEU A 559 -14.26 -8.03 89.31
N TRP A 560 -14.69 -9.14 89.90
CA TRP A 560 -15.32 -9.17 91.22
C TRP A 560 -14.54 -10.08 92.18
N ARG A 561 -14.58 -9.77 93.48
CA ARG A 561 -14.04 -10.63 94.55
C ARG A 561 -15.01 -10.78 95.71
N LYS A 562 -14.92 -11.88 96.46
CA LYS A 562 -15.73 -12.11 97.67
C LYS A 562 -15.06 -11.47 98.90
N ASP A 563 -15.85 -10.75 99.70
CA ASP A 563 -15.50 -10.11 100.97
C ASP A 563 -16.32 -10.75 102.10
N TYR A 564 -15.63 -11.40 103.04
CA TYR A 564 -16.21 -12.19 104.12
C TYR A 564 -16.25 -11.45 105.46
N THR A 565 -15.80 -10.19 105.51
CA THR A 565 -15.68 -9.41 106.75
C THR A 565 -16.98 -9.35 107.55
N LEU A 566 -18.13 -9.17 106.87
CA LEU A 566 -19.44 -9.08 107.52
C LEU A 566 -19.92 -10.44 108.07
N LEU A 567 -19.64 -11.53 107.35
CA LEU A 567 -19.89 -12.89 107.82
C LEU A 567 -19.12 -13.17 109.11
N TYR A 568 -17.83 -12.81 109.18
CA TYR A 568 -17.03 -12.97 110.39
C TYR A 568 -17.57 -12.14 111.57
N ALA A 569 -18.07 -10.92 111.33
CA ALA A 569 -18.67 -10.09 112.37
C ALA A 569 -19.98 -10.67 112.94
N LEU A 570 -20.85 -11.27 112.10
CA LEU A 570 -22.11 -11.89 112.55
C LEU A 570 -21.87 -13.13 113.42
N VAL A 571 -20.86 -13.93 113.10
CA VAL A 571 -20.45 -15.08 113.92
C VAL A 571 -20.05 -14.62 115.33
N ALA A 572 -19.37 -13.48 115.47
CA ALA A 572 -19.00 -12.93 116.77
C ALA A 572 -20.19 -12.46 117.61
N VAL A 573 -21.23 -11.86 117.00
CA VAL A 573 -22.43 -11.39 117.72
C VAL A 573 -23.31 -12.54 118.22
N ALA A 574 -23.44 -13.62 117.45
CA ALA A 574 -24.22 -14.80 117.86
C ALA A 574 -23.67 -15.46 119.14
N ILE A 575 -22.34 -15.43 119.33
CA ILE A 575 -21.67 -15.94 120.54
C ILE A 575 -22.05 -15.10 121.78
N LEU A 576 -22.25 -13.79 121.61
CA LEU A 576 -22.55 -12.87 122.72
C LEU A 576 -23.97 -13.03 123.28
N VAL A 577 -24.96 -13.32 122.42
CA VAL A 577 -26.38 -13.43 122.80
C VAL A 577 -26.67 -14.70 123.63
N ALA A 578 -25.96 -15.80 123.36
CA ALA A 578 -26.11 -17.04 124.11
C ALA A 578 -25.74 -16.92 125.60
N ALA A 579 -24.80 -16.03 125.95
CA ALA A 579 -24.33 -15.84 127.33
C ALA A 579 -25.37 -15.17 128.25
N ILE A 580 -26.22 -14.29 127.72
CA ILE A 580 -27.18 -13.48 128.50
C ILE A 580 -28.43 -14.29 128.89
N GLY A 581 -28.80 -15.30 128.10
CA GLY A 581 -29.99 -16.13 128.35
C GLY A 581 -29.92 -17.00 129.61
N VAL A 582 -28.73 -17.40 130.04
CA VAL A 582 -28.53 -18.36 131.15
C VAL A 582 -28.74 -17.72 132.54
N LEU A 583 -28.51 -16.41 132.70
CA LEU A 583 -28.54 -15.74 134.00
C LEU A 583 -29.95 -15.47 134.56
N ARG A 584 -30.99 -15.35 133.71
CA ARG A 584 -32.35 -14.94 134.14
C ARG A 584 -33.22 -16.07 134.71
N ALA A 585 -32.88 -17.34 134.51
CA ALA A 585 -33.73 -18.46 134.93
C ALA A 585 -33.65 -18.80 136.43
N ARG A 586 -32.52 -18.51 137.10
CA ARG A 586 -32.23 -18.98 138.47
C ARG A 586 -32.91 -18.21 139.62
N GLU A 587 -33.38 -16.99 139.39
CA GLU A 587 -33.86 -16.11 140.47
C GLU A 587 -35.33 -16.35 140.89
N ARG A 588 -36.13 -16.99 140.03
CA ARG A 588 -37.56 -17.23 140.29
C ARG A 588 -37.85 -18.37 141.27
N GLU A 589 -36.92 -19.32 141.42
CA GLU A 589 -37.15 -20.54 142.22
C GLU A 589 -36.96 -20.29 143.73
N PHE A 590 -35.99 -19.43 144.09
CA PHE A 590 -35.66 -19.08 145.48
C PHE A 590 -36.81 -18.37 146.24
N VAL A 591 -37.55 -17.49 145.55
CA VAL A 591 -38.64 -16.71 146.16
C VAL A 591 -39.85 -17.58 146.58
N LYS A 592 -40.05 -18.73 145.92
CA LYS A 592 -41.16 -19.65 146.24
C LYS A 592 -40.94 -20.38 147.58
N LEU A 593 -39.71 -20.85 147.83
CA LEU A 593 -39.35 -21.64 149.01
C LEU A 593 -39.42 -20.81 150.31
N VAL A 594 -39.01 -19.54 150.28
CA VAL A 594 -39.05 -18.65 151.47
C VAL A 594 -40.49 -18.39 151.95
N LYS A 595 -41.46 -18.30 151.04
CA LYS A 595 -42.88 -18.13 151.40
C LYS A 595 -43.45 -19.35 152.14
N GLU A 596 -42.99 -20.55 151.79
CA GLU A 596 -43.50 -21.81 152.33
C GLU A 596 -42.99 -22.06 153.76
N VAL A 597 -41.74 -21.69 154.05
CA VAL A 597 -41.16 -21.70 155.42
C VAL A 597 -41.98 -20.84 156.39
N LYS A 598 -42.34 -19.62 155.97
CA LYS A 598 -43.11 -18.68 156.82
C LYS A 598 -44.46 -19.27 157.24
N LYS A 599 -45.13 -19.97 156.33
CA LYS A 599 -46.43 -20.61 156.55
C LYS A 599 -46.36 -21.69 157.64
N TYR A 600 -45.34 -22.55 157.62
CA TYR A 600 -45.20 -23.62 158.61
C TYR A 600 -44.78 -23.12 160.00
N ARG A 601 -44.07 -21.98 160.11
CA ARG A 601 -43.82 -21.32 161.41
C ARG A 601 -45.12 -20.82 162.04
N GLU A 602 -45.97 -20.15 161.27
CA GLU A 602 -47.28 -19.69 161.76
C GLU A 602 -48.19 -20.84 162.18
N TYR A 603 -48.12 -22.00 161.51
CA TYR A 603 -48.86 -23.19 161.91
C TYR A 603 -48.37 -23.77 163.25
N LEU A 604 -47.05 -23.77 163.49
CA LEU A 604 -46.49 -24.18 164.77
C LEU A 604 -46.91 -23.24 165.90
N GLU A 605 -46.87 -21.92 165.71
CA GLU A 605 -47.34 -20.95 166.72
C GLU A 605 -48.82 -21.14 167.06
N LYS A 606 -49.69 -21.28 166.06
CA LYS A 606 -51.13 -21.52 166.30
C LYS A 606 -51.37 -22.85 167.01
N LEU A 607 -50.59 -23.87 166.71
CA LEU A 607 -50.69 -25.17 167.37
C LEU A 607 -50.29 -25.08 168.86
N GLU A 608 -49.29 -24.26 169.21
CA GLU A 608 -48.92 -24.02 170.61
C GLU A 608 -50.02 -23.27 171.38
N ALA A 609 -50.65 -22.26 170.76
CA ALA A 609 -51.76 -21.53 171.36
C ALA A 609 -52.99 -22.44 171.62
N LEU A 610 -53.34 -23.30 170.66
CA LEU A 610 -54.48 -24.22 170.80
C LEU A 610 -54.29 -25.28 171.90
N LYS A 611 -53.05 -25.69 172.16
CA LYS A 611 -52.73 -26.55 173.31
C LYS A 611 -52.89 -25.82 174.63
N ALA A 612 -52.42 -24.57 174.73
CA ALA A 612 -52.56 -23.78 175.95
C ALA A 612 -54.03 -23.52 176.33
N GLU A 613 -54.93 -23.44 175.35
CA GLU A 613 -56.38 -23.33 175.56
C GLU A 613 -57.08 -24.65 175.90
N GLY A 614 -56.36 -25.79 175.94
CA GLY A 614 -56.93 -27.11 176.23
C GLY A 614 -57.87 -27.65 175.14
N ARG A 615 -57.84 -27.06 173.93
CA ARG A 615 -58.78 -27.36 172.82
C ARG A 615 -58.30 -28.46 171.89
N VAL A 616 -57.11 -29.01 172.12
CA VAL A 616 -56.51 -30.09 171.32
C VAL A 616 -56.04 -31.19 172.27
N SER A 617 -56.35 -32.44 171.95
CA SER A 617 -55.89 -33.59 172.74
C SER A 617 -54.36 -33.71 172.68
N GLU A 618 -53.74 -34.17 173.77
CA GLU A 618 -52.27 -34.23 173.87
C GLU A 618 -51.64 -35.08 172.74
N ASP A 619 -52.31 -36.16 172.34
CA ASP A 619 -51.90 -37.03 171.23
C ASP A 619 -51.96 -36.32 169.86
N GLU A 620 -52.99 -35.51 169.60
CA GLU A 620 -53.09 -34.72 168.36
C GLU A 620 -52.06 -33.59 168.30
N TYR A 621 -51.78 -32.93 169.42
CA TYR A 621 -50.74 -31.91 169.48
C TYR A 621 -49.36 -32.50 169.15
N ILE A 622 -49.00 -33.64 169.75
CA ILE A 622 -47.70 -34.27 169.54
C ILE A 622 -47.55 -34.68 168.06
N LYS A 623 -48.60 -35.22 167.45
CA LYS A 623 -48.60 -35.62 166.04
C LYS A 623 -48.39 -34.42 165.11
N LEU A 624 -49.19 -33.37 165.25
CA LEU A 624 -49.13 -32.18 164.38
C LEU A 624 -47.84 -31.38 164.58
N LYS A 625 -47.35 -31.27 165.82
CA LYS A 625 -46.09 -30.58 166.11
C LYS A 625 -44.91 -31.28 165.44
N ARG A 626 -44.91 -32.62 165.43
CA ARG A 626 -43.89 -33.41 164.72
C ARG A 626 -43.94 -33.17 163.22
N GLU A 627 -45.12 -33.25 162.61
CA GLU A 627 -45.29 -33.07 161.17
C GLU A 627 -44.86 -31.68 160.69
N TYR A 628 -45.31 -30.61 161.37
CA TYR A 628 -44.95 -29.24 160.97
C TYR A 628 -43.48 -28.91 161.20
N SER A 629 -42.87 -29.44 162.26
CA SER A 629 -41.45 -29.19 162.56
C SER A 629 -40.49 -30.03 161.72
N GLU A 630 -40.91 -31.20 161.21
CA GLU A 630 -40.14 -31.95 160.20
C GLU A 630 -40.18 -31.24 158.85
N ARG A 631 -41.35 -30.78 158.41
CA ARG A 631 -41.48 -30.09 157.11
C ARG A 631 -40.73 -28.75 157.07
N LEU A 632 -40.74 -28.01 158.18
CA LEU A 632 -39.99 -26.76 158.30
C LEU A 632 -38.47 -26.98 158.19
N ARG A 633 -37.93 -28.01 158.85
CA ARG A 633 -36.50 -28.36 158.81
C ARG A 633 -36.05 -28.78 157.41
N GLU A 634 -36.90 -29.48 156.67
CA GLU A 634 -36.62 -29.87 155.29
C GLU A 634 -36.50 -28.66 154.36
N LEU A 635 -37.43 -27.70 154.48
CA LEU A 635 -37.43 -26.48 153.67
C LEU A 635 -36.25 -25.55 154.01
N GLU A 636 -35.90 -25.41 155.30
CA GLU A 636 -34.74 -24.60 155.72
C GLU A 636 -33.43 -25.17 155.19
N ARG A 637 -33.28 -26.50 155.14
CA ARG A 637 -32.09 -27.15 154.57
C ARG A 637 -31.93 -26.88 153.06
N ILE A 638 -33.01 -26.87 152.29
CA ILE A 638 -32.98 -26.61 150.83
C ILE A 638 -32.57 -25.16 150.53
N ILE A 639 -33.05 -24.20 151.33
CA ILE A 639 -32.67 -22.79 151.19
C ILE A 639 -31.17 -22.60 151.48
N GLU A 640 -30.64 -23.27 152.50
CA GLU A 640 -29.23 -23.19 152.88
C GLU A 640 -28.28 -23.74 151.79
N GLU A 641 -28.68 -24.81 151.07
CA GLU A 641 -27.92 -25.32 149.92
C GLU A 641 -27.91 -24.35 148.73
N LEU A 642 -29.05 -23.72 148.43
CA LEU A 642 -29.15 -22.73 147.35
C LEU A 642 -28.31 -21.47 147.62
N GLU A 643 -28.23 -21.02 148.88
CA GLU A 643 -27.36 -19.90 149.27
C GLU A 643 -25.87 -20.25 149.20
N ARG A 644 -25.47 -21.51 149.48
CA ARG A 644 -24.08 -21.96 149.30
C ARG A 644 -23.65 -21.97 147.83
N VAL A 645 -24.56 -22.27 146.90
CA VAL A 645 -24.27 -22.22 145.45
C VAL A 645 -24.17 -20.79 144.94
N LYS A 646 -24.94 -19.84 145.48
CA LYS A 646 -24.90 -18.40 145.12
C LYS A 646 -23.61 -17.68 145.56
N LYS A 647 -22.81 -18.26 146.46
CA LYS A 647 -21.49 -17.75 146.86
C LYS A 647 -20.31 -18.34 146.04
N ARG A 648 -20.56 -19.23 145.06
CA ARG A 648 -19.53 -19.91 144.25
C ARG A 648 -19.66 -19.75 142.72
N THR A 649 -20.63 -18.97 142.25
CA THR A 649 -20.82 -18.51 140.86
C THR A 649 -21.10 -17.03 140.88
#